data_AF-A0A1V5PL37-F1
#
_entry.id   AF-A0A1V5PL37-F1
#
_cell.length_a   1.000
_cell.length_b   1.000
_cell.length_c   1.000
_cell.angle_alpha   90.00
_cell.angle_beta   90.00
_cell.angle_gamma   90.00
#
_symmetry.space_group_name_H-M   'P 1'
#
loop_
_entity.id
_entity.type
_entity.pdbx_description
1 polymer ?
#
loop_
_entity_poly.entity_id
_entity_poly.type
_entity_poly.pdbx_seq_one_letter_code
_entity_poly.pdbx_strand_id
1 'polypeptide(L)'
;MEGLKKDEALWKKYENMTEKERSDFLNLSEKVYDSSSGRSNLLKLLKKDKIQNKDTTGKTLLDNLISLESQFQDGITGLNVLTQVIRSLTTPDNISRFDYPSELQKKILKNSSAEYVRIISGLTDEKGEVLLQNGEILKRSETIELSINVDTGEIYRKSIEEHFGTEKLKELQRQDIRDKIKENEKARINFEHMSEDDRERTINLMDSLYTKGLYRDILKLLERDKLYNRDSKGKTLIENLTEMNNLKPAEGLNKAGVLYTLIKNLTEPGFMELSREKNDYTHLEDMNIEKNPSEYARIMTGLTGEKGEVELQGGEILKRSLSVALKDFSSIRRIYSESIKDHMESKSKNVNKRQLIMEEIGKDEKAPNAFQLLSPKEQEKFLNMAEKTVRAGRVKIMDSEIIPGNVAECIKLLKEGKLQNKDNQNKTLLQNLIQMHHQEFAEGLEGTEIFEETLKNIAHPDRIHQGNKGTCTVTTLEYINAKTHPSEYVRIIADLTGKEGKVRLRNADIMARPEGVLQDDHSGRAPVDRIYQASMMTYAENSLEYDNKTDKFYRIEEGTGEKTEVHGGLANVYYNKASNAVLSYDSKVINIYEPGYNKFVEKEIKEALSDGYYVPVSLSWGMDSDKPTRKGEHKLSIEKIDNNYVYLRNPHGDTDRGSTGDSKTNEPVRECVYEGDFKSSGGHIKMTKEEFYSRLTGYHMPRPSRRTSFSPAWFQSLIGHHMSLPSRRTIENG
;
A
#
# COMPACT_ATOMS: atom_id res chain seq x y z
N MET A 1 26.72 17.78 -29.44
CA MET A 1 26.56 19.19 -28.99
C MET A 1 25.14 19.58 -28.60
N GLU A 2 24.13 19.47 -29.46
CA GLU A 2 22.76 19.92 -29.14
C GLU A 2 22.15 19.28 -27.89
N GLY A 3 22.40 17.99 -27.65
CA GLY A 3 21.93 17.31 -26.44
C GLY A 3 22.54 17.83 -25.13
N LEU A 4 23.76 18.39 -25.17
CA LEU A 4 24.39 19.03 -24.00
C LEU A 4 23.73 20.38 -23.71
N LYS A 5 23.45 21.17 -24.76
CA LYS A 5 22.86 22.51 -24.65
C LYS A 5 21.39 22.51 -24.21
N LYS A 6 20.68 21.38 -24.32
CA LYS A 6 19.29 21.21 -23.87
C LYS A 6 19.14 21.12 -22.33
N ASP A 7 20.22 20.86 -21.60
CA ASP A 7 20.23 20.76 -20.14
C ASP A 7 21.31 21.72 -19.60
N GLU A 8 20.89 22.87 -19.04
CA GLU A 8 21.79 23.93 -18.59
C GLU A 8 22.81 23.43 -17.54
N ALA A 9 22.39 22.52 -16.66
CA ALA A 9 23.27 21.95 -15.64
C ALA A 9 24.33 21.02 -16.28
N LEU A 10 23.95 20.27 -17.29
CA LEU A 10 24.87 19.42 -18.05
C LEU A 10 25.86 20.24 -18.87
N TRP A 11 25.40 21.34 -19.47
CA TRP A 11 26.24 22.27 -20.23
C TRP A 11 27.33 22.90 -19.36
N LYS A 12 26.97 23.43 -18.19
CA LYS A 12 27.95 24.00 -17.23
C LYS A 12 29.03 22.99 -16.83
N LYS A 13 28.65 21.72 -16.59
CA LYS A 13 29.62 20.66 -16.26
C LYS A 13 30.59 20.38 -17.39
N TYR A 14 30.11 20.39 -18.64
CA TYR A 14 30.95 20.26 -19.81
C TYR A 14 31.89 21.47 -20.00
N GLU A 15 31.40 22.69 -19.76
CA GLU A 15 32.24 23.90 -19.85
C GLU A 15 33.35 23.95 -18.79
N ASN A 16 33.13 23.36 -17.61
CA ASN A 16 34.14 23.28 -16.55
C ASN A 16 35.28 22.28 -16.83
N MET A 17 35.17 21.47 -17.89
CA MET A 17 36.26 20.60 -18.34
C MET A 17 37.35 21.42 -19.05
N THR A 18 38.59 20.94 -18.98
CA THR A 18 39.71 21.44 -19.80
C THR A 18 39.43 21.21 -21.29
N GLU A 19 40.14 21.94 -22.15
CA GLU A 19 40.00 21.78 -23.61
C GLU A 19 40.24 20.34 -24.07
N LYS A 20 41.26 19.68 -23.49
CA LYS A 20 41.57 18.28 -23.78
C LYS A 20 40.42 17.37 -23.34
N GLU A 21 39.93 17.49 -22.10
CA GLU A 21 38.81 16.67 -21.60
C GLU A 21 37.54 16.87 -22.43
N ARG A 22 37.26 18.10 -22.88
CA ARG A 22 36.12 18.40 -23.75
C ARG A 22 36.23 17.69 -25.10
N SER A 23 37.42 17.73 -25.72
CA SER A 23 37.69 17.04 -26.98
C SER A 23 37.55 15.52 -26.82
N ASP A 24 38.19 14.98 -25.79
CA ASP A 24 38.19 13.56 -25.46
C ASP A 24 36.77 13.03 -25.18
N PHE A 25 35.97 13.79 -24.42
CA PHE A 25 34.58 13.45 -24.15
C PHE A 25 33.71 13.44 -25.42
N LEU A 26 33.91 14.39 -26.33
CA LEU A 26 33.20 14.42 -27.61
C LEU A 26 33.59 13.25 -28.51
N ASN A 27 34.89 12.98 -28.65
CA ASN A 27 35.39 11.86 -29.43
C ASN A 27 34.82 10.52 -28.91
N LEU A 28 34.84 10.32 -27.59
CA LEU A 28 34.25 9.13 -26.98
C LEU A 28 32.73 9.06 -27.21
N SER A 29 32.04 10.19 -27.13
CA SER A 29 30.60 10.28 -27.38
C SER A 29 30.21 9.94 -28.82
N GLU A 30 31.05 10.29 -29.80
CA GLU A 30 30.87 9.93 -31.20
C GLU A 30 31.07 8.44 -31.43
N LYS A 31 32.09 7.83 -30.80
CA LYS A 31 32.36 6.39 -30.93
C LYS A 31 31.21 5.52 -30.42
N VAL A 32 30.52 5.94 -29.35
CA VAL A 32 29.37 5.21 -28.81
C VAL A 32 28.02 5.71 -29.34
N TYR A 33 28.03 6.54 -30.39
CA TYR A 33 26.82 7.20 -30.91
C TYR A 33 25.81 6.19 -31.46
N ASP A 34 26.26 5.22 -32.26
CA ASP A 34 25.40 4.21 -32.90
C ASP A 34 24.98 3.09 -31.94
N SER A 35 25.53 3.06 -30.73
CA SER A 35 25.03 2.14 -29.71
C SER A 35 23.68 2.63 -29.19
N SER A 36 22.73 1.70 -29.00
CA SER A 36 21.34 2.00 -28.63
C SER A 36 21.17 2.86 -27.36
N SER A 37 22.20 2.98 -26.52
CA SER A 37 22.15 3.80 -25.29
C SER A 37 23.48 4.41 -24.81
N GLY A 38 24.62 4.16 -25.47
CA GLY A 38 25.95 4.56 -24.96
C GLY A 38 26.10 6.07 -24.79
N ARG A 39 25.70 6.86 -25.79
CA ARG A 39 25.70 8.34 -25.70
C ARG A 39 24.83 8.84 -24.54
N SER A 40 23.61 8.33 -24.41
CA SER A 40 22.70 8.71 -23.31
C SER A 40 23.32 8.41 -21.94
N ASN A 41 24.00 7.27 -21.82
CA ASN A 41 24.65 6.87 -20.58
C ASN A 41 25.90 7.71 -20.25
N LEU A 42 26.73 8.08 -21.24
CA LEU A 42 27.83 9.03 -21.01
C LEU A 42 27.34 10.39 -20.49
N LEU A 43 26.25 10.91 -21.05
CA LEU A 43 25.64 12.15 -20.57
C LEU A 43 25.13 12.00 -19.13
N LYS A 44 24.60 10.84 -18.73
CA LYS A 44 24.23 10.57 -17.33
C LYS A 44 25.45 10.52 -16.41
N LEU A 45 26.58 9.98 -16.84
CA LEU A 45 27.82 9.97 -16.05
C LEU A 45 28.35 11.38 -15.82
N LEU A 46 28.31 12.24 -16.85
CA LEU A 46 28.63 13.65 -16.73
C LEU A 46 27.66 14.35 -15.76
N LYS A 47 26.35 14.11 -15.91
CA LYS A 47 25.33 14.67 -15.02
C LYS A 47 25.55 14.28 -13.55
N LYS A 48 26.09 13.09 -13.29
CA LYS A 48 26.39 12.57 -11.94
C LYS A 48 27.81 12.93 -11.43
N ASP A 49 28.54 13.82 -12.11
CA ASP A 49 29.93 14.21 -11.76
C ASP A 49 30.93 13.05 -11.70
N LYS A 50 30.65 11.94 -12.40
CA LYS A 50 31.51 10.76 -12.35
C LYS A 50 32.71 10.81 -13.28
N ILE A 51 32.66 11.64 -14.34
CA ILE A 51 33.66 11.66 -15.42
C ILE A 51 35.07 12.00 -14.92
N GLN A 52 35.16 12.82 -13.87
CA GLN A 52 36.43 13.26 -13.28
C GLN A 52 36.87 12.43 -12.07
N ASN A 53 36.11 11.39 -11.68
CA ASN A 53 36.52 10.47 -10.62
C ASN A 53 37.86 9.83 -10.98
N LYS A 54 38.76 9.71 -10.01
CA LYS A 54 40.10 9.15 -10.23
C LYS A 54 40.18 7.70 -9.77
N ASP A 55 40.99 6.92 -10.47
CA ASP A 55 41.41 5.59 -10.04
C ASP A 55 42.59 5.68 -9.06
N THR A 56 43.08 4.51 -8.61
CA THR A 56 44.21 4.41 -7.67
C THR A 56 45.55 4.89 -8.24
N THR A 57 45.65 5.06 -9.56
CA THR A 57 46.84 5.60 -10.26
C THR A 57 46.72 7.11 -10.54
N GLY A 58 45.59 7.72 -10.21
CA GLY A 58 45.30 9.14 -10.43
C GLY A 58 44.69 9.48 -11.80
N LYS A 59 44.44 8.49 -12.66
CA LYS A 59 43.76 8.69 -13.97
C LYS A 59 42.26 8.86 -13.78
N THR A 60 41.65 9.75 -14.55
CA THR A 60 40.20 9.99 -14.48
C THR A 60 39.40 8.83 -15.07
N LEU A 61 38.09 8.79 -14.82
CA LEU A 61 37.17 7.87 -15.49
C LEU A 61 37.20 8.10 -17.01
N LEU A 62 37.29 9.35 -17.46
CA LEU A 62 37.44 9.68 -18.87
C LEU A 62 38.72 9.07 -19.47
N ASP A 63 39.86 9.25 -18.81
CA ASP A 63 41.15 8.69 -19.26
C ASP A 63 41.09 7.16 -19.38
N ASN A 64 40.46 6.50 -18.41
CA ASN A 64 40.32 5.05 -18.39
C ASN A 64 39.39 4.54 -19.50
N LEU A 65 38.27 5.23 -19.77
CA LEU A 65 37.37 4.86 -20.87
C LEU A 65 38.02 5.01 -22.25
N ILE A 66 38.85 6.04 -22.43
CA ILE A 66 39.63 6.23 -23.66
C ILE A 66 40.68 5.15 -23.81
N SER A 67 41.39 4.83 -22.73
CA SER A 67 42.40 3.76 -22.73
C SER A 67 41.78 2.41 -23.09
N LEU A 68 40.64 2.08 -22.47
CA LEU A 68 39.87 0.86 -22.75
C LEU A 68 39.43 0.79 -24.20
N GLU A 69 38.97 1.91 -24.77
CA GLU A 69 38.56 1.96 -26.18
C GLU A 69 39.73 1.69 -27.13
N SER A 70 40.90 2.28 -26.87
CA SER A 70 42.09 2.13 -27.71
C SER A 70 42.75 0.74 -27.66
N GLN A 71 42.36 -0.09 -26.70
CA GLN A 71 43.01 -1.38 -26.42
C GLN A 71 42.64 -2.49 -27.42
N PHE A 72 41.49 -2.40 -28.08
CA PHE A 72 40.99 -3.48 -28.93
C PHE A 72 41.34 -3.22 -30.40
N GLN A 73 42.02 -4.19 -31.04
CA GLN A 73 42.33 -4.15 -32.48
C GLN A 73 41.06 -4.35 -33.33
N ASP A 74 40.11 -5.16 -32.83
CA ASP A 74 38.80 -5.40 -33.45
C ASP A 74 37.76 -4.38 -32.96
N GLY A 75 37.34 -3.47 -33.85
CA GLY A 75 36.44 -2.36 -33.52
C GLY A 75 35.06 -2.77 -32.97
N ILE A 76 34.57 -3.97 -33.27
CA ILE A 76 33.26 -4.46 -32.77
C ILE A 76 33.36 -4.94 -31.32
N THR A 77 34.39 -5.72 -30.98
CA THR A 77 34.58 -6.25 -29.62
C THR A 77 34.88 -5.12 -28.62
N GLY A 78 35.74 -4.17 -29.01
CA GLY A 78 36.05 -3.01 -28.18
C GLY A 78 34.85 -2.10 -27.92
N LEU A 79 34.02 -1.86 -28.95
CA LEU A 79 32.80 -1.07 -28.82
C LEU A 79 31.77 -1.75 -27.89
N ASN A 80 31.65 -3.08 -27.95
CA ASN A 80 30.75 -3.84 -27.08
C ASN A 80 31.19 -3.78 -25.61
N VAL A 81 32.48 -4.02 -25.33
CA VAL A 81 33.05 -3.91 -23.98
C VAL A 81 32.86 -2.50 -23.41
N LEU A 82 33.21 -1.48 -24.20
CA LEU A 82 33.07 -0.07 -23.81
C LEU A 82 31.60 0.28 -23.48
N THR A 83 30.67 -0.10 -24.36
CA THR A 83 29.24 0.19 -24.17
C THR A 83 28.68 -0.50 -22.93
N GLN A 84 29.09 -1.73 -22.65
CA GLN A 84 28.68 -2.44 -21.44
C GLN A 84 29.23 -1.81 -20.17
N VAL A 85 30.51 -1.43 -20.13
CA VAL A 85 31.12 -0.73 -18.99
C VAL A 85 30.39 0.57 -18.70
N ILE A 86 30.14 1.39 -19.74
CA ILE A 86 29.39 2.64 -19.62
C ILE A 86 27.98 2.39 -19.07
N ARG A 87 27.28 1.35 -19.56
CA ARG A 87 25.96 0.96 -19.04
C ARG A 87 26.03 0.61 -17.55
N SER A 88 26.93 -0.29 -17.15
CA SER A 88 27.11 -0.73 -15.76
C SER A 88 27.41 0.43 -14.79
N LEU A 89 28.21 1.42 -15.23
CA LEU A 89 28.52 2.62 -14.44
C LEU A 89 27.29 3.51 -14.18
N THR A 90 26.32 3.53 -15.10
CA THR A 90 25.09 4.32 -14.95
C THR A 90 24.00 3.63 -14.15
N THR A 91 23.95 2.29 -14.21
CA THR A 91 22.93 1.46 -13.57
C THR A 91 23.54 0.36 -12.68
N PRO A 92 24.36 0.72 -11.67
CA PRO A 92 24.99 -0.29 -10.80
C PRO A 92 23.94 -1.10 -10.01
N ASP A 93 22.78 -0.51 -9.72
CA ASP A 93 21.69 -1.17 -9.00
C ASP A 93 20.99 -2.27 -9.81
N ASN A 94 21.21 -2.33 -11.13
CA ASN A 94 20.62 -3.37 -11.99
C ASN A 94 21.33 -4.73 -11.87
N ILE A 95 22.43 -4.81 -11.14
CA ILE A 95 23.08 -6.11 -10.86
C ILE A 95 22.16 -6.89 -9.93
N SER A 96 21.41 -7.86 -10.45
CA SER A 96 20.43 -8.64 -9.70
C SER A 96 21.02 -9.88 -9.03
N ARG A 97 22.27 -10.24 -9.32
CA ARG A 97 22.94 -11.39 -8.71
C ARG A 97 23.17 -11.12 -7.22
N PHE A 98 22.79 -12.11 -6.41
CA PHE A 98 22.92 -12.12 -4.96
C PHE A 98 24.11 -13.03 -4.62
N ASP A 99 25.32 -12.54 -4.85
CA ASP A 99 26.56 -13.16 -4.41
C ASP A 99 27.52 -12.05 -3.98
N TYR A 100 28.51 -12.39 -3.16
CA TYR A 100 29.44 -11.39 -2.65
C TYR A 100 30.29 -10.71 -3.74
N PRO A 101 30.83 -11.43 -4.75
CA PRO A 101 31.50 -10.79 -5.90
C PRO A 101 30.66 -9.74 -6.62
N SER A 102 29.34 -9.98 -6.76
CA SER A 102 28.39 -9.02 -7.34
C SER A 102 28.18 -7.79 -6.45
N GLU A 103 28.14 -7.96 -5.13
CA GLU A 103 28.08 -6.81 -4.21
C GLU A 103 29.38 -5.99 -4.22
N LEU A 104 30.55 -6.65 -4.34
CA LEU A 104 31.83 -5.96 -4.59
C LEU A 104 31.79 -5.18 -5.91
N GLN A 105 31.27 -5.79 -6.98
CA GLN A 105 31.10 -5.13 -8.27
C GLN A 105 30.19 -3.89 -8.16
N LYS A 106 29.06 -3.99 -7.46
CA LYS A 106 28.18 -2.85 -7.19
C LYS A 106 28.90 -1.74 -6.42
N LYS A 107 29.65 -2.10 -5.37
CA LYS A 107 30.37 -1.16 -4.50
C LYS A 107 31.42 -0.38 -5.29
N ILE A 108 32.24 -1.07 -6.08
CA ILE A 108 33.27 -0.42 -6.91
C ILE A 108 32.66 0.44 -8.02
N LEU A 109 31.57 0.00 -8.68
CA LEU A 109 30.86 0.79 -9.69
C LEU A 109 30.28 2.10 -9.11
N LYS A 110 29.79 2.05 -7.87
CA LYS A 110 29.21 3.21 -7.17
C LYS A 110 30.28 4.18 -6.69
N ASN A 111 31.28 3.67 -5.96
CA ASN A 111 32.18 4.48 -5.14
C ASN A 111 33.51 4.77 -5.84
N SER A 112 33.95 3.88 -6.74
CA SER A 112 35.28 3.93 -7.38
C SER A 112 35.15 3.63 -8.87
N SER A 113 34.27 4.36 -9.55
CA SER A 113 33.93 4.12 -10.96
C SER A 113 35.14 4.04 -11.90
N ALA A 114 36.14 4.90 -11.74
CA ALA A 114 37.36 4.87 -12.56
C ALA A 114 38.21 3.62 -12.31
N GLU A 115 38.32 3.21 -11.04
CA GLU A 115 39.03 1.98 -10.64
C GLU A 115 38.40 0.73 -11.24
N TYR A 116 37.06 0.69 -11.32
CA TYR A 116 36.38 -0.42 -12.00
C TYR A 116 36.79 -0.50 -13.48
N VAL A 117 36.82 0.63 -14.20
CA VAL A 117 37.25 0.64 -15.62
C VAL A 117 38.71 0.22 -15.76
N ARG A 118 39.59 0.67 -14.87
CA ARG A 118 41.00 0.27 -14.83
C ARG A 118 41.15 -1.26 -14.68
N ILE A 119 40.38 -1.85 -13.75
CA ILE A 119 40.37 -3.31 -13.53
C ILE A 119 39.87 -4.03 -14.78
N ILE A 120 38.74 -3.62 -15.36
CA ILE A 120 38.22 -4.25 -16.58
C ILE A 120 39.22 -4.12 -17.73
N SER A 121 39.90 -2.98 -17.87
CA SER A 121 40.91 -2.77 -18.92
C SER A 121 42.02 -3.80 -18.81
N GLY A 122 42.63 -3.96 -17.62
CA GLY A 122 43.68 -4.97 -17.40
C GLY A 122 43.19 -6.41 -17.56
N LEU A 123 41.97 -6.73 -17.07
CA LEU A 123 41.42 -8.08 -17.24
C LEU A 123 41.05 -8.40 -18.69
N THR A 124 40.80 -7.40 -19.54
CA THR A 124 40.51 -7.58 -20.96
C THR A 124 41.74 -7.39 -21.85
N ASP A 125 42.91 -7.10 -21.28
CA ASP A 125 44.14 -6.95 -22.04
C ASP A 125 44.75 -8.32 -22.42
N GLU A 126 45.80 -8.29 -23.24
CA GLU A 126 46.49 -9.50 -23.70
C GLU A 126 47.05 -10.33 -22.56
N LYS A 127 47.54 -9.68 -21.48
CA LYS A 127 48.08 -10.36 -20.29
C LYS A 127 46.96 -10.86 -19.38
N GLY A 128 45.82 -10.18 -19.37
CA GLY A 128 44.71 -10.43 -18.47
C GLY A 128 45.06 -10.14 -17.01
N GLU A 129 45.91 -9.16 -16.71
CA GLU A 129 46.39 -8.92 -15.35
C GLU A 129 46.24 -7.45 -14.93
N VAL A 130 45.90 -7.21 -13.66
CA VAL A 130 45.85 -5.85 -13.09
C VAL A 130 46.35 -5.82 -11.66
N LEU A 131 47.27 -4.90 -11.36
CA LEU A 131 47.74 -4.64 -10.00
C LEU A 131 46.67 -3.90 -9.21
N LEU A 132 46.24 -4.47 -8.09
CA LEU A 132 45.28 -3.89 -7.15
C LEU A 132 45.97 -2.94 -6.16
N GLN A 133 45.17 -2.11 -5.47
CA GLN A 133 45.67 -1.13 -4.51
C GLN A 133 46.44 -1.75 -3.33
N ASN A 134 46.09 -2.98 -2.94
CA ASN A 134 46.76 -3.73 -1.88
C ASN A 134 48.09 -4.38 -2.34
N GLY A 135 48.50 -4.18 -3.61
CA GLY A 135 49.72 -4.75 -4.17
C GLY A 135 49.54 -6.16 -4.77
N GLU A 136 48.35 -6.74 -4.71
CA GLU A 136 48.06 -8.04 -5.32
C GLU A 136 47.81 -7.92 -6.83
N ILE A 137 48.12 -8.97 -7.60
CA ILE A 137 47.80 -9.05 -9.03
C ILE A 137 46.50 -9.83 -9.18
N LEU A 138 45.45 -9.18 -9.68
CA LEU A 138 44.22 -9.84 -10.11
C LEU A 138 44.38 -10.33 -11.54
N LYS A 139 44.10 -11.61 -11.78
CA LYS A 139 44.17 -12.24 -13.11
C LYS A 139 42.78 -12.48 -13.68
N ARG A 140 42.64 -12.40 -15.00
CA ARG A 140 41.43 -12.82 -15.73
C ARG A 140 41.22 -14.30 -15.46
N SER A 141 39.98 -14.65 -15.12
CA SER A 141 39.59 -16.03 -14.90
C SER A 141 39.94 -16.93 -16.09
N GLU A 142 40.48 -18.11 -15.81
CA GLU A 142 40.84 -19.11 -16.84
C GLU A 142 39.59 -19.65 -17.57
N THR A 143 38.42 -19.53 -16.95
CA THR A 143 37.14 -19.96 -17.53
C THR A 143 36.52 -18.97 -18.51
N ILE A 144 37.13 -17.79 -18.68
CA ILE A 144 36.61 -16.75 -19.56
C ILE A 144 37.41 -16.65 -20.85
N GLU A 145 36.70 -16.81 -21.95
CA GLU A 145 37.18 -16.51 -23.30
C GLU A 145 36.71 -15.12 -23.74
N LEU A 146 37.63 -14.29 -24.23
CA LEU A 146 37.29 -12.99 -24.81
C LEU A 146 36.63 -13.18 -26.18
N SER A 147 35.31 -13.03 -26.23
CA SER A 147 34.49 -13.10 -27.44
C SER A 147 33.80 -11.76 -27.75
N ILE A 148 33.13 -11.68 -28.91
CA ILE A 148 32.41 -10.46 -29.34
C ILE A 148 31.29 -10.06 -28.34
N ASN A 149 30.78 -11.02 -27.54
CA ASN A 149 29.67 -10.82 -26.59
C ASN A 149 30.11 -10.84 -25.11
N VAL A 150 31.35 -10.47 -24.81
CA VAL A 150 31.91 -10.46 -23.44
C VAL A 150 31.01 -9.74 -22.44
N ASP A 151 30.66 -10.41 -21.33
CA ASP A 151 30.04 -9.80 -20.15
C ASP A 151 31.15 -9.31 -19.20
N THR A 152 31.37 -8.00 -19.21
CA THR A 152 32.39 -7.35 -18.36
C THR A 152 32.13 -7.51 -16.85
N GLY A 153 30.87 -7.72 -16.44
CA GLY A 153 30.54 -8.04 -15.07
C GLY A 153 30.87 -9.47 -14.70
N GLU A 154 30.73 -10.42 -15.63
CA GLU A 154 31.20 -11.78 -15.46
C GLU A 154 32.72 -11.87 -15.36
N ILE A 155 33.46 -11.14 -16.22
CA ILE A 155 34.92 -11.01 -16.12
C ILE A 155 35.34 -10.62 -14.72
N TYR A 156 34.79 -9.53 -14.20
CA TYR A 156 35.12 -9.06 -12.86
C TYR A 156 34.82 -10.13 -11.81
N ARG A 157 33.59 -10.68 -11.79
CA ARG A 157 33.15 -11.58 -10.72
C ARG A 157 33.90 -12.91 -10.73
N LYS A 158 34.12 -13.53 -11.88
CA LYS A 158 34.88 -14.79 -11.98
C LYS A 158 36.35 -14.62 -11.61
N SER A 159 36.95 -13.51 -12.02
CA SER A 159 38.34 -13.19 -11.63
C SER A 159 38.46 -12.99 -10.12
N ILE A 160 37.50 -12.31 -9.50
CA ILE A 160 37.40 -12.14 -8.04
C ILE A 160 37.16 -13.48 -7.33
N GLU A 161 36.30 -14.34 -7.89
CA GLU A 161 36.04 -15.70 -7.38
C GLU A 161 37.30 -16.56 -7.34
N GLU A 162 38.07 -16.59 -8.43
CA GLU A 162 39.31 -17.38 -8.52
C GLU A 162 40.45 -16.79 -7.69
N HIS A 163 40.57 -15.46 -7.64
CA HIS A 163 41.64 -14.78 -6.90
C HIS A 163 41.54 -14.98 -5.39
N PHE A 164 40.35 -14.80 -4.82
CA PHE A 164 40.17 -14.91 -3.38
C PHE A 164 39.83 -16.35 -2.93
N GLY A 165 39.17 -17.13 -3.79
CA GLY A 165 38.62 -18.41 -3.42
C GLY A 165 37.46 -18.32 -2.42
N THR A 166 36.79 -19.45 -2.20
CA THR A 166 35.53 -19.51 -1.43
C THR A 166 35.69 -19.06 0.03
N GLU A 167 36.75 -19.48 0.72
CA GLU A 167 36.89 -19.20 2.15
C GLU A 167 37.19 -17.73 2.43
N LYS A 168 38.07 -17.10 1.62
CA LYS A 168 38.34 -15.67 1.78
C LYS A 168 37.12 -14.82 1.41
N LEU A 169 36.37 -15.21 0.40
CA LEU A 169 35.12 -14.51 0.05
C LEU A 169 34.08 -14.58 1.17
N LYS A 170 33.95 -15.71 1.87
CA LYS A 170 33.08 -15.81 3.06
C LYS A 170 33.55 -14.90 4.19
N GLU A 171 34.85 -14.85 4.45
CA GLU A 171 35.43 -13.96 5.47
C GLU A 171 35.10 -12.49 5.15
N LEU A 172 35.32 -12.08 3.90
CA LEU A 172 35.02 -10.73 3.43
C LEU A 172 33.51 -10.44 3.47
N GLN A 173 32.66 -11.40 3.11
CA GLN A 173 31.20 -11.28 3.21
C GLN A 173 30.75 -11.05 4.66
N ARG A 174 31.28 -11.82 5.61
CA ARG A 174 31.01 -11.62 7.04
C ARG A 174 31.49 -10.27 7.54
N GLN A 175 32.64 -9.79 7.05
CA GLN A 175 33.12 -8.46 7.38
C GLN A 175 32.19 -7.37 6.83
N ASP A 176 31.74 -7.47 5.58
CA ASP A 176 30.77 -6.55 4.97
C ASP A 176 29.43 -6.53 5.74
N ILE A 177 28.97 -7.68 6.23
CA ILE A 177 27.79 -7.74 7.12
C ILE A 177 28.03 -6.92 8.39
N ARG A 178 29.17 -7.12 9.07
CA ARG A 178 29.52 -6.37 10.29
C ARG A 178 29.62 -4.87 10.03
N ASP A 179 30.25 -4.48 8.92
CA ASP A 179 30.37 -3.08 8.53
C ASP A 179 28.99 -2.46 8.28
N LYS A 180 28.09 -3.15 7.59
CA LYS A 180 26.71 -2.69 7.35
C LYS A 180 25.90 -2.54 8.64
N ILE A 181 26.09 -3.43 9.61
CA ILE A 181 25.48 -3.28 10.94
C ILE A 181 26.05 -2.04 11.62
N LYS A 182 27.37 -1.84 11.57
CA LYS A 182 28.05 -0.70 12.20
C LYS A 182 27.67 0.65 11.57
N GLU A 183 27.47 0.70 10.25
CA GLU A 183 27.06 1.89 9.49
C GLU A 183 25.61 2.31 9.77
N ASN A 184 24.74 1.37 10.20
CA ASN A 184 23.37 1.66 10.60
C ASN A 184 23.28 1.86 12.12
N GLU A 185 23.14 3.11 12.56
CA GLU A 185 23.18 3.48 13.98
C GLU A 185 22.21 2.66 14.86
N LYS A 186 20.95 2.52 14.44
CA LYS A 186 19.93 1.76 15.18
C LYS A 186 20.27 0.27 15.21
N ALA A 187 20.66 -0.30 14.07
CA ALA A 187 21.03 -1.72 14.02
C ALA A 187 22.27 -2.01 14.88
N ARG A 188 23.28 -1.13 14.87
CA ARG A 188 24.47 -1.22 15.73
C ARG A 188 24.09 -1.24 17.21
N ILE A 189 23.28 -0.27 17.64
CA ILE A 189 22.82 -0.18 19.03
C ILE A 189 22.12 -1.47 19.42
N ASN A 190 21.13 -1.94 18.64
CA ASN A 190 20.37 -3.14 18.98
C ASN A 190 21.27 -4.40 18.97
N PHE A 191 22.22 -4.50 18.04
CA PHE A 191 23.18 -5.60 17.98
C PHE A 191 24.09 -5.66 19.21
N GLU A 192 24.55 -4.50 19.71
CA GLU A 192 25.40 -4.43 20.90
C GLU A 192 24.66 -4.87 22.18
N HIS A 193 23.34 -4.72 22.24
CA HIS A 193 22.49 -5.18 23.35
C HIS A 193 22.22 -6.69 23.34
N MET A 194 22.45 -7.38 22.23
CA MET A 194 22.25 -8.83 22.11
C MET A 194 23.33 -9.60 22.90
N SER A 195 22.97 -10.82 23.33
CA SER A 195 23.94 -11.76 23.90
C SER A 195 25.03 -12.10 22.86
N GLU A 196 26.20 -12.56 23.31
CA GLU A 196 27.27 -12.96 22.40
C GLU A 196 26.84 -14.07 21.44
N ASP A 197 26.09 -15.06 21.96
CA ASP A 197 25.52 -16.15 21.17
C ASP A 197 24.52 -15.63 20.11
N ASP A 198 23.65 -14.68 20.48
CA ASP A 198 22.67 -14.11 19.55
C ASP A 198 23.32 -13.23 18.49
N ARG A 199 24.40 -12.52 18.84
CA ARG A 199 25.22 -11.77 17.86
C ARG A 199 25.82 -12.72 16.83
N GLU A 200 26.42 -13.81 17.28
CA GLU A 200 27.02 -14.80 16.38
C GLU A 200 25.95 -15.52 15.53
N ARG A 201 24.79 -15.87 16.11
CA ARG A 201 23.63 -16.40 15.36
C ARG A 201 23.16 -15.41 14.29
N THR A 202 23.11 -14.13 14.61
CA THR A 202 22.70 -13.08 13.66
C THR A 202 23.65 -13.01 12.48
N ILE A 203 24.97 -12.97 12.73
CA ILE A 203 25.97 -12.96 11.66
C ILE A 203 25.89 -14.24 10.81
N ASN A 204 25.80 -15.40 11.45
CA ASN A 204 25.68 -16.69 10.75
C ASN A 204 24.42 -16.78 9.89
N LEU A 205 23.28 -16.31 10.40
CA LEU A 205 22.04 -16.29 9.63
C LEU A 205 22.15 -15.33 8.45
N MET A 206 22.62 -14.09 8.65
CA MET A 206 22.82 -13.11 7.58
C MET A 206 23.76 -13.63 6.49
N ASP A 207 24.85 -14.29 6.88
CA ASP A 207 25.82 -14.93 5.98
C ASP A 207 25.15 -16.01 5.12
N SER A 208 24.39 -16.92 5.74
CA SER A 208 23.64 -17.97 5.02
C SER A 208 22.53 -17.44 4.10
N LEU A 209 22.06 -16.22 4.35
CA LEU A 209 20.98 -15.56 3.62
C LEU A 209 21.46 -14.51 2.62
N TYR A 210 22.78 -14.29 2.55
CA TYR A 210 23.37 -13.28 1.68
C TYR A 210 23.00 -13.53 0.22
N THR A 211 23.09 -14.79 -0.20
CA THR A 211 22.81 -15.21 -1.58
C THR A 211 21.34 -15.18 -1.98
N LYS A 212 20.44 -14.90 -1.04
CA LYS A 212 19.01 -14.71 -1.28
C LYS A 212 18.59 -13.25 -1.21
N GLY A 213 19.54 -12.34 -0.96
CA GLY A 213 19.27 -10.93 -0.68
C GLY A 213 18.57 -10.67 0.68
N LEU A 214 18.25 -11.72 1.44
CA LEU A 214 17.47 -11.66 2.68
C LEU A 214 18.29 -11.14 3.87
N TYR A 215 19.62 -11.06 3.77
CA TYR A 215 20.44 -10.42 4.81
C TYR A 215 19.99 -8.97 5.08
N ARG A 216 19.51 -8.26 4.06
CA ARG A 216 19.00 -6.88 4.20
C ARG A 216 17.71 -6.84 5.01
N ASP A 217 16.89 -7.87 4.91
CA ASP A 217 15.65 -7.99 5.67
C ASP A 217 15.95 -8.33 7.14
N ILE A 218 16.94 -9.19 7.42
CA ILE A 218 17.44 -9.38 8.79
C ILE A 218 18.00 -8.08 9.38
N LEU A 219 18.74 -7.29 8.59
CA LEU A 219 19.23 -5.98 9.02
C LEU A 219 18.08 -5.03 9.37
N LYS A 220 16.98 -5.02 8.61
CA LYS A 220 15.77 -4.23 8.95
C LYS A 220 15.11 -4.72 10.23
N LEU A 221 15.03 -6.04 10.47
CA LEU A 221 14.48 -6.58 11.72
C LEU A 221 15.35 -6.19 12.93
N LEU A 222 16.66 -6.19 12.76
CA LEU A 222 17.62 -5.73 13.77
C LEU A 222 17.44 -4.23 14.04
N GLU A 223 17.34 -3.41 12.99
CA GLU A 223 17.08 -1.96 13.11
C GLU A 223 15.80 -1.64 13.90
N ARG A 224 14.75 -2.47 13.72
CA ARG A 224 13.45 -2.35 14.38
C ARG A 224 13.38 -3.04 15.75
N ASP A 225 14.50 -3.49 16.29
CA ASP A 225 14.59 -4.20 17.58
C ASP A 225 13.69 -5.45 17.67
N LYS A 226 13.41 -6.11 16.54
CA LYS A 226 12.52 -7.28 16.51
C LYS A 226 13.25 -8.59 16.79
N LEU A 227 14.56 -8.67 16.54
CA LEU A 227 15.31 -9.93 16.64
C LEU A 227 15.38 -10.49 18.08
N TYR A 228 15.26 -9.64 19.09
CA TYR A 228 15.28 -10.04 20.51
C TYR A 228 13.88 -10.35 21.09
N ASN A 229 12.80 -10.13 20.33
CA ASN A 229 11.44 -10.49 20.74
C ASN A 229 11.38 -11.98 21.10
N ARG A 230 10.70 -12.33 22.20
CA ARG A 230 10.62 -13.71 22.70
C ARG A 230 9.25 -14.33 22.44
N ASP A 231 9.26 -15.61 22.12
CA ASP A 231 8.07 -16.42 21.94
C ASP A 231 7.49 -16.91 23.28
N SER A 232 6.39 -17.67 23.25
CA SER A 232 5.75 -18.17 24.47
C SER A 232 6.58 -19.21 25.25
N LYS A 233 7.70 -19.69 24.69
CA LYS A 233 8.66 -20.62 25.32
C LYS A 233 9.98 -19.92 25.69
N GLY A 234 10.07 -18.60 25.49
CA GLY A 234 11.22 -17.78 25.83
C GLY A 234 12.30 -17.68 24.76
N LYS A 235 12.15 -18.29 23.56
CA LYS A 235 13.15 -18.18 22.50
C LYS A 235 13.00 -16.87 21.73
N THR A 236 14.13 -16.28 21.39
CA THR A 236 14.22 -15.07 20.58
C THR A 236 13.81 -15.32 19.13
N LEU A 237 13.46 -14.25 18.40
CA LEU A 237 13.16 -14.35 16.98
C LEU A 237 14.38 -14.86 16.20
N ILE A 238 15.60 -14.47 16.56
CA ILE A 238 16.80 -14.97 15.90
C ILE A 238 17.00 -16.48 16.10
N GLU A 239 16.68 -17.02 17.28
CA GLU A 239 16.69 -18.47 17.52
C GLU A 239 15.66 -19.18 16.63
N ASN A 240 14.41 -18.69 16.59
CA ASN A 240 13.35 -19.28 15.77
C ASN A 240 13.65 -19.21 14.27
N LEU A 241 14.22 -18.10 13.77
CA LEU A 241 14.65 -18.00 12.37
C LEU A 241 15.82 -18.93 12.05
N THR A 242 16.73 -19.14 13.00
CA THR A 242 17.83 -20.11 12.86
C THR A 242 17.30 -21.54 12.80
N GLU A 243 16.33 -21.89 13.65
CA GLU A 243 15.65 -23.19 13.62
C GLU A 243 14.93 -23.40 12.29
N MET A 244 14.19 -22.38 11.82
CA MET A 244 13.53 -22.42 10.52
C MET A 244 14.51 -22.60 9.36
N ASN A 245 15.67 -21.92 9.40
CA ASN A 245 16.72 -22.08 8.39
C ASN A 245 17.34 -23.49 8.40
N ASN A 246 17.18 -24.26 9.48
CA ASN A 246 17.65 -25.64 9.61
C ASN A 246 16.53 -26.69 9.45
N LEU A 247 15.25 -26.26 9.49
CA LEU A 247 14.08 -27.12 9.39
C LEU A 247 14.08 -27.99 8.12
N LYS A 248 13.58 -29.22 8.26
CA LYS A 248 13.12 -30.04 7.14
C LYS A 248 11.62 -29.79 6.94
N PRO A 249 11.21 -29.19 5.81
CA PRO A 249 9.81 -28.85 5.59
C PRO A 249 8.98 -30.12 5.32
N ALA A 250 7.66 -30.02 5.49
CA ALA A 250 6.74 -31.06 5.05
C ALA A 250 6.84 -31.33 3.55
N GLU A 251 6.48 -32.55 3.14
CA GLU A 251 6.48 -32.96 1.74
C GLU A 251 5.63 -32.00 0.87
N GLY A 252 6.19 -31.56 -0.26
CA GLY A 252 5.57 -30.57 -1.16
C GLY A 252 5.96 -29.11 -0.88
N LEU A 253 6.54 -28.79 0.28
CA LEU A 253 7.00 -27.43 0.61
C LEU A 253 8.48 -27.21 0.23
N ASN A 254 8.76 -26.07 -0.41
CA ASN A 254 10.13 -25.63 -0.69
C ASN A 254 10.69 -24.82 0.49
N LYS A 255 11.66 -25.38 1.22
CA LYS A 255 12.34 -24.73 2.36
C LYS A 255 12.78 -23.29 2.09
N ALA A 256 13.43 -23.06 0.94
CA ALA A 256 13.96 -21.74 0.61
C ALA A 256 12.85 -20.72 0.39
N GLY A 257 11.76 -21.16 -0.27
CA GLY A 257 10.57 -20.35 -0.46
C GLY A 257 9.83 -20.06 0.85
N VAL A 258 9.71 -21.04 1.75
CA VAL A 258 9.06 -20.81 3.04
C VAL A 258 9.86 -19.82 3.90
N LEU A 259 11.17 -20.00 4.00
CA LEU A 259 12.01 -19.06 4.75
C LEU A 259 11.97 -17.65 4.16
N TYR A 260 12.00 -17.53 2.83
CA TYR A 260 11.88 -16.26 2.13
C TYR A 260 10.57 -15.54 2.48
N THR A 261 9.43 -16.22 2.33
CA THR A 261 8.12 -15.63 2.61
C THR A 261 7.96 -15.26 4.09
N LEU A 262 8.46 -16.10 5.02
CA LEU A 262 8.42 -15.80 6.45
C LEU A 262 9.18 -14.51 6.79
N ILE A 263 10.43 -14.40 6.35
CA ILE A 263 11.26 -13.21 6.60
C ILE A 263 10.65 -11.97 5.95
N LYS A 264 10.09 -12.11 4.74
CA LYS A 264 9.38 -11.02 4.08
C LYS A 264 8.13 -10.59 4.83
N ASN A 265 7.29 -11.50 5.30
CA ASN A 265 6.14 -11.15 6.13
C ASN A 265 6.55 -10.40 7.40
N LEU A 266 7.62 -10.83 8.07
CA LEU A 266 8.15 -10.18 9.28
C LEU A 266 8.68 -8.76 9.03
N THR A 267 9.18 -8.48 7.82
CA THR A 267 9.76 -7.17 7.45
C THR A 267 8.80 -6.24 6.73
N GLU A 268 7.88 -6.79 5.96
CA GLU A 268 6.94 -6.10 5.08
C GLU A 268 5.54 -6.68 5.35
N PRO A 269 4.82 -6.22 6.40
CA PRO A 269 3.44 -6.65 6.64
C PRO A 269 2.58 -6.46 5.39
N GLY A 270 1.80 -7.48 5.01
CA GLY A 270 1.04 -7.51 3.75
C GLY A 270 1.82 -8.01 2.52
N PHE A 271 3.05 -8.51 2.68
CA PHE A 271 3.79 -9.15 1.59
C PHE A 271 3.04 -10.39 1.06
N MET A 272 2.89 -10.48 -0.28
CA MET A 272 2.11 -11.52 -0.98
C MET A 272 0.67 -11.71 -0.45
N GLU A 273 0.01 -10.64 -0.02
CA GLU A 273 -1.42 -10.65 0.27
C GLU A 273 -2.20 -10.84 -1.05
N LEU A 274 -2.61 -12.09 -1.33
CA LEU A 274 -3.27 -12.50 -2.57
C LEU A 274 -4.75 -12.09 -2.63
N SER A 275 -5.37 -11.75 -1.49
CA SER A 275 -6.77 -11.30 -1.39
C SER A 275 -6.83 -9.94 -0.72
N ARG A 276 -7.51 -8.97 -1.37
CA ARG A 276 -7.70 -7.62 -0.84
C ARG A 276 -8.64 -7.56 0.38
N GLU A 277 -9.29 -8.66 0.72
CA GLU A 277 -10.15 -8.77 1.89
C GLU A 277 -9.38 -9.42 3.05
N LYS A 278 -9.07 -8.60 4.06
CA LYS A 278 -8.63 -9.09 5.37
C LYS A 278 -9.77 -9.87 6.01
N ASN A 279 -9.58 -11.17 6.22
CA ASN A 279 -10.42 -11.95 7.13
C ASN A 279 -9.83 -11.91 8.55
N ASP A 280 -10.63 -12.28 9.55
CA ASP A 280 -10.25 -12.19 10.97
C ASP A 280 -8.90 -12.89 11.25
N TYR A 281 -8.64 -14.03 10.59
CA TYR A 281 -7.44 -14.83 10.81
C TYR A 281 -6.19 -14.22 10.16
N THR A 282 -6.32 -13.57 9.01
CA THR A 282 -5.25 -12.76 8.41
C THR A 282 -4.96 -11.50 9.23
N HIS A 283 -5.98 -10.91 9.86
CA HIS A 283 -5.77 -9.79 10.78
C HIS A 283 -5.00 -10.25 12.04
N LEU A 284 -5.36 -11.39 12.61
CA LEU A 284 -4.62 -11.99 13.72
C LEU A 284 -3.16 -12.31 13.34
N GLU A 285 -2.92 -12.75 12.10
CA GLU A 285 -1.56 -12.94 11.57
C GLU A 285 -0.76 -11.64 11.59
N ASP A 286 -1.32 -10.56 11.03
CA ASP A 286 -0.69 -9.23 11.01
C ASP A 286 -0.38 -8.74 12.43
N MET A 287 -1.32 -8.93 13.38
CA MET A 287 -1.11 -8.59 14.79
C MET A 287 0.05 -9.39 15.40
N ASN A 288 0.17 -10.68 15.08
CA ASN A 288 1.26 -11.52 15.56
C ASN A 288 2.61 -11.18 14.93
N ILE A 289 2.65 -10.85 13.64
CA ILE A 289 3.85 -10.35 12.98
C ILE A 289 4.35 -9.07 13.67
N GLU A 290 3.44 -8.21 14.10
CA GLU A 290 3.80 -6.93 14.69
C GLU A 290 4.16 -7.05 16.18
N LYS A 291 3.28 -7.68 16.97
CA LYS A 291 3.40 -7.73 18.44
C LYS A 291 4.24 -8.91 18.93
N ASN A 292 4.14 -10.06 18.25
CA ASN A 292 4.73 -11.32 18.69
C ASN A 292 5.55 -12.00 17.57
N PRO A 293 6.49 -11.30 16.89
CA PRO A 293 7.15 -11.83 15.70
C PRO A 293 7.88 -13.14 15.94
N SER A 294 8.44 -13.37 17.14
CA SER A 294 9.08 -14.63 17.50
C SER A 294 8.07 -15.77 17.61
N GLU A 295 6.92 -15.54 18.24
CA GLU A 295 5.86 -16.54 18.35
C GLU A 295 5.25 -16.86 16.98
N TYR A 296 5.10 -15.85 16.11
CA TYR A 296 4.70 -16.08 14.72
C TYR A 296 5.70 -16.98 13.99
N ALA A 297 7.01 -16.68 14.09
CA ALA A 297 8.05 -17.51 13.48
C ALA A 297 8.04 -18.94 14.04
N ARG A 298 7.82 -19.13 15.35
CA ARG A 298 7.69 -20.43 16.00
C ARG A 298 6.48 -21.22 15.49
N ILE A 299 5.31 -20.58 15.43
CA ILE A 299 4.09 -21.18 14.88
C ILE A 299 4.32 -21.62 13.44
N MET A 300 4.89 -20.75 12.60
CA MET A 300 5.16 -21.09 11.21
C MET A 300 6.19 -22.22 11.07
N THR A 301 7.21 -22.26 11.94
CA THR A 301 8.19 -23.36 11.96
C THR A 301 7.51 -24.70 12.24
N GLY A 302 6.62 -24.77 13.23
CA GLY A 302 5.88 -26.00 13.54
C GLY A 302 4.88 -26.40 12.46
N LEU A 303 4.10 -25.44 11.94
CA LEU A 303 3.11 -25.71 10.90
C LEU A 303 3.73 -26.08 9.55
N THR A 304 4.93 -25.60 9.23
CA THR A 304 5.60 -25.93 7.95
C THR A 304 6.54 -27.13 8.06
N GLY A 305 6.85 -27.58 9.28
CA GLY A 305 7.62 -28.81 9.53
C GLY A 305 6.86 -30.08 9.17
N GLU A 306 7.57 -31.22 9.16
CA GLU A 306 7.03 -32.53 8.78
C GLU A 306 5.76 -32.91 9.54
N LYS A 307 5.76 -32.73 10.87
CA LYS A 307 4.60 -33.02 11.72
C LYS A 307 3.42 -32.08 11.44
N GLY A 308 3.69 -30.83 11.08
CA GLY A 308 2.65 -29.81 10.87
C GLY A 308 1.88 -29.47 12.15
N GLU A 309 2.55 -29.45 13.30
CA GLU A 309 1.94 -29.23 14.61
C GLU A 309 2.79 -28.27 15.44
N VAL A 310 2.14 -27.45 16.26
CA VAL A 310 2.80 -26.56 17.22
C VAL A 310 1.95 -26.41 18.49
N GLU A 311 2.58 -26.49 19.65
CA GLU A 311 1.91 -26.23 20.93
C GLU A 311 1.80 -24.72 21.17
N LEU A 312 0.60 -24.20 21.39
CA LEU A 312 0.33 -22.80 21.75
C LEU A 312 0.60 -22.54 23.24
N GLN A 313 0.66 -21.27 23.65
CA GLN A 313 0.89 -20.87 25.05
C GLN A 313 -0.07 -21.55 26.06
N GLY A 314 -1.31 -21.85 25.65
CA GLY A 314 -2.31 -22.54 26.48
C GLY A 314 -2.13 -24.06 26.60
N GLY A 315 -1.06 -24.64 26.03
CA GLY A 315 -0.79 -26.08 26.00
C GLY A 315 -1.54 -26.85 24.91
N GLU A 316 -2.35 -26.15 24.12
CA GLU A 316 -3.11 -26.74 23.01
C GLU A 316 -2.24 -26.97 21.78
N ILE A 317 -2.52 -28.04 21.04
CA ILE A 317 -1.83 -28.32 19.78
C ILE A 317 -2.61 -27.70 18.61
N LEU A 318 -2.00 -26.73 17.95
CA LEU A 318 -2.45 -26.23 16.66
C LEU A 318 -1.90 -27.15 15.56
N LYS A 319 -2.79 -27.61 14.68
CA LYS A 319 -2.44 -28.49 13.55
C LYS A 319 -2.56 -27.75 12.23
N ARG A 320 -1.69 -28.08 11.29
CA ARG A 320 -1.76 -27.60 9.91
C ARG A 320 -3.07 -28.04 9.27
N SER A 321 -3.80 -27.09 8.69
CA SER A 321 -5.04 -27.36 7.97
C SER A 321 -4.83 -28.30 6.79
N LEU A 322 -5.74 -29.27 6.64
CA LEU A 322 -5.78 -30.19 5.50
C LEU A 322 -6.36 -29.54 4.23
N SER A 323 -7.03 -28.40 4.36
CA SER A 323 -7.59 -27.64 3.24
C SER A 323 -6.52 -26.93 2.39
N VAL A 324 -5.28 -26.87 2.90
CA VAL A 324 -4.17 -26.20 2.25
C VAL A 324 -3.36 -27.20 1.45
N ALA A 325 -3.46 -27.11 0.12
CA ALA A 325 -2.57 -27.87 -0.75
C ALA A 325 -1.13 -27.39 -0.56
N LEU A 326 -0.23 -28.31 -0.22
CA LEU A 326 1.21 -28.03 -0.09
C LEU A 326 1.85 -27.94 -1.48
N LYS A 327 1.50 -26.88 -2.21
CA LYS A 327 2.06 -26.56 -3.52
C LYS A 327 2.66 -25.16 -3.45
N ASP A 328 3.96 -25.08 -3.66
CA ASP A 328 4.72 -23.84 -3.81
C ASP A 328 4.79 -22.92 -2.55
N PHE A 329 5.60 -21.85 -2.62
CA PHE A 329 5.91 -20.94 -1.50
C PHE A 329 4.82 -19.90 -1.18
N SER A 330 3.78 -19.79 -2.01
CA SER A 330 2.69 -18.80 -1.92
C SER A 330 1.70 -19.06 -0.76
N SER A 331 1.93 -20.09 0.05
CA SER A 331 0.94 -20.63 0.99
C SER A 331 1.18 -20.31 2.47
N ILE A 332 2.21 -19.57 2.88
CA ILE A 332 2.47 -19.35 4.34
C ILE A 332 1.30 -18.68 5.05
N ARG A 333 0.83 -17.53 4.53
CA ARG A 333 -0.31 -16.82 5.13
C ARG A 333 -1.54 -17.71 5.21
N ARG A 334 -1.79 -18.49 4.14
CA ARG A 334 -2.90 -19.46 4.08
C ARG A 334 -2.74 -20.63 5.05
N ILE A 335 -1.51 -21.15 5.22
CA ILE A 335 -1.21 -22.18 6.22
C ILE A 335 -1.56 -21.64 7.61
N TYR A 336 -1.11 -20.42 7.93
CA TYR A 336 -1.46 -19.80 9.21
C TYR A 336 -2.98 -19.62 9.35
N SER A 337 -3.63 -18.91 8.42
CA SER A 337 -5.03 -18.52 8.53
C SER A 337 -5.98 -19.72 8.57
N GLU A 338 -5.83 -20.69 7.67
CA GLU A 338 -6.69 -21.88 7.64
C GLU A 338 -6.44 -22.81 8.83
N SER A 339 -5.19 -22.92 9.32
CA SER A 339 -4.91 -23.74 10.51
C SER A 339 -5.56 -23.17 11.76
N ILE A 340 -5.49 -21.85 11.94
CA ILE A 340 -6.20 -21.17 13.05
C ILE A 340 -7.72 -21.33 12.87
N LYS A 341 -8.24 -21.15 11.66
CA LYS A 341 -9.67 -21.31 11.36
C LYS A 341 -10.17 -22.72 11.71
N ASP A 342 -9.52 -23.77 11.21
CA ASP A 342 -9.89 -25.15 11.49
C ASP A 342 -9.84 -25.46 13.01
N HIS A 343 -8.80 -24.97 13.69
CA HIS A 343 -8.65 -25.09 15.15
C HIS A 343 -9.83 -24.45 15.88
N MET A 344 -10.29 -23.29 15.43
CA MET A 344 -11.39 -22.56 16.06
C MET A 344 -12.76 -23.12 15.74
N GLU A 345 -13.01 -23.54 14.50
CA GLU A 345 -14.27 -24.16 14.09
C GLU A 345 -14.54 -25.44 14.89
N SER A 346 -13.50 -26.23 15.17
CA SER A 346 -13.61 -27.43 16.01
C SER A 346 -14.10 -27.16 17.44
N LYS A 347 -13.93 -25.93 17.95
CA LYS A 347 -14.27 -25.52 19.32
C LYS A 347 -15.54 -24.69 19.45
N SER A 348 -16.11 -24.24 18.32
CA SER A 348 -17.19 -23.25 18.26
C SER A 348 -18.52 -23.69 18.93
N LYS A 349 -18.72 -25.00 19.16
CA LYS A 349 -20.04 -25.56 19.54
C LYS A 349 -20.54 -25.18 20.95
N ASN A 350 -19.67 -24.73 21.86
CA ASN A 350 -20.04 -24.44 23.26
C ASN A 350 -19.73 -23.00 23.70
N VAL A 351 -19.61 -22.06 22.76
CA VAL A 351 -19.23 -20.68 23.07
C VAL A 351 -20.42 -19.88 23.59
N ASN A 352 -20.31 -19.31 24.79
CA ASN A 352 -21.30 -18.34 25.29
C ASN A 352 -21.08 -16.97 24.61
N LYS A 353 -21.70 -16.79 23.44
CA LYS A 353 -21.57 -15.60 22.60
C LYS A 353 -21.98 -14.31 23.32
N ARG A 354 -23.05 -14.34 24.12
CA ARG A 354 -23.50 -13.18 24.92
C ARG A 354 -22.45 -12.75 25.92
N GLN A 355 -21.89 -13.70 26.65
CA GLN A 355 -20.85 -13.40 27.62
C GLN A 355 -19.64 -12.75 26.93
N LEU A 356 -19.19 -13.28 25.79
CA LEU A 356 -18.10 -12.68 25.02
C LEU A 356 -18.41 -11.23 24.62
N ILE A 357 -19.61 -10.96 24.10
CA ILE A 357 -20.02 -9.61 23.71
C ILE A 357 -20.02 -8.67 24.93
N MET A 358 -20.56 -9.11 26.07
CA MET A 358 -20.58 -8.30 27.29
C MET A 358 -19.18 -8.04 27.84
N GLU A 359 -18.27 -9.01 27.76
CA GLU A 359 -16.86 -8.82 28.11
C GLU A 359 -16.20 -7.77 27.21
N GLU A 360 -16.43 -7.82 25.89
CA GLU A 360 -15.87 -6.83 24.97
C GLU A 360 -16.48 -5.43 25.16
N ILE A 361 -17.78 -5.33 25.47
CA ILE A 361 -18.39 -4.07 25.89
C ILE A 361 -17.65 -3.55 27.12
N GLY A 362 -17.39 -4.41 28.13
CA GLY A 362 -16.70 -4.04 29.36
C GLY A 362 -15.24 -3.62 29.19
N LYS A 363 -14.56 -4.05 28.12
CA LYS A 363 -13.17 -3.66 27.80
C LYS A 363 -13.05 -2.27 27.19
N ASP A 364 -14.11 -1.73 26.60
CA ASP A 364 -14.11 -0.41 25.96
C ASP A 364 -14.53 0.68 26.95
N GLU A 365 -13.87 1.84 26.91
CA GLU A 365 -14.15 2.93 27.86
C GLU A 365 -15.54 3.56 27.69
N LYS A 366 -16.10 3.55 26.47
CA LYS A 366 -17.35 4.24 26.11
C LYS A 366 -18.52 3.28 25.90
N ALA A 367 -18.27 2.06 25.46
CA ALA A 367 -19.31 1.10 25.12
C ALA A 367 -20.25 0.74 26.29
N PRO A 368 -19.80 0.56 27.56
CA PRO A 368 -20.70 0.23 28.67
C PRO A 368 -21.74 1.33 28.92
N ASN A 369 -21.30 2.58 28.92
CA ASN A 369 -22.18 3.74 29.09
C ASN A 369 -23.16 3.85 27.92
N ALA A 370 -22.68 3.68 26.69
CA ALA A 370 -23.54 3.69 25.50
C ALA A 370 -24.58 2.55 25.52
N PHE A 371 -24.21 1.36 26.00
CA PHE A 371 -25.13 0.23 26.16
C PHE A 371 -26.23 0.53 27.19
N GLN A 372 -25.87 1.14 28.32
CA GLN A 372 -26.83 1.51 29.37
C GLN A 372 -27.82 2.59 28.92
N LEU A 373 -27.45 3.43 27.94
CA LEU A 373 -28.35 4.43 27.35
C LEU A 373 -29.43 3.82 26.43
N LEU A 374 -29.24 2.59 25.95
CA LEU A 374 -30.28 1.87 25.22
C LEU A 374 -31.39 1.42 26.19
N SER A 375 -32.65 1.48 25.75
CA SER A 375 -33.73 0.87 26.54
C SER A 375 -33.51 -0.63 26.71
N PRO A 376 -34.04 -1.30 27.75
CA PRO A 376 -33.86 -2.74 27.95
C PRO A 376 -34.26 -3.59 26.72
N LYS A 377 -35.29 -3.15 25.99
CA LYS A 377 -35.73 -3.78 24.74
C LYS A 377 -34.71 -3.60 23.60
N GLU A 378 -34.04 -2.45 23.54
CA GLU A 378 -32.99 -2.19 22.54
C GLU A 378 -31.68 -2.87 22.89
N GLN A 379 -31.33 -2.96 24.18
CA GLN A 379 -30.21 -3.78 24.66
C GLN A 379 -30.36 -5.22 24.20
N GLU A 380 -31.54 -5.81 24.43
CA GLU A 380 -31.83 -7.19 24.01
C GLU A 380 -31.79 -7.35 22.48
N LYS A 381 -32.31 -6.38 21.73
CA LYS A 381 -32.21 -6.37 20.26
C LYS A 381 -30.77 -6.29 19.77
N PHE A 382 -29.96 -5.44 20.41
CA PHE A 382 -28.54 -5.29 20.09
C PHE A 382 -27.79 -6.60 20.36
N LEU A 383 -27.97 -7.21 21.53
CA LEU A 383 -27.31 -8.48 21.88
C LEU A 383 -27.70 -9.59 20.90
N ASN A 384 -28.99 -9.74 20.60
CA ASN A 384 -29.48 -10.73 19.62
C ASN A 384 -28.89 -10.52 18.22
N MET A 385 -28.67 -9.27 17.79
CA MET A 385 -28.01 -8.98 16.52
C MET A 385 -26.51 -9.29 16.59
N ALA A 386 -25.82 -8.81 17.62
CA ALA A 386 -24.38 -8.97 17.79
C ALA A 386 -23.96 -10.45 17.93
N GLU A 387 -24.76 -11.27 18.62
CA GLU A 387 -24.53 -12.73 18.75
C GLU A 387 -24.43 -13.43 17.40
N LYS A 388 -25.23 -13.00 16.42
CA LYS A 388 -25.23 -13.60 15.09
C LYS A 388 -23.99 -13.24 14.29
N THR A 389 -23.31 -12.16 14.67
CA THR A 389 -22.03 -11.78 14.06
C THR A 389 -20.85 -12.58 14.60
N VAL A 390 -20.98 -13.27 15.75
CA VAL A 390 -19.91 -14.10 16.32
C VAL A 390 -19.83 -15.42 15.54
N ARG A 391 -18.72 -15.64 14.86
CA ARG A 391 -18.46 -16.88 14.11
C ARG A 391 -17.83 -17.96 14.98
N ALA A 392 -16.87 -17.59 15.82
CA ALA A 392 -16.18 -18.52 16.71
C ALA A 392 -15.84 -17.88 18.06
N GLY A 393 -15.28 -18.69 18.98
CA GLY A 393 -14.79 -18.21 20.26
C GLY A 393 -13.57 -17.29 20.14
N ARG A 394 -13.20 -16.68 21.27
CA ARG A 394 -12.00 -15.82 21.38
C ARG A 394 -10.74 -16.61 21.00
N VAL A 395 -9.94 -16.05 20.10
CA VAL A 395 -8.61 -16.55 19.73
C VAL A 395 -7.58 -15.64 20.38
N LYS A 396 -6.67 -16.21 21.16
CA LYS A 396 -5.56 -15.47 21.77
C LYS A 396 -4.23 -16.15 21.49
N ILE A 397 -3.29 -15.41 20.91
CA ILE A 397 -1.89 -15.81 20.74
C ILE A 397 -1.07 -14.71 21.38
N MET A 398 -0.53 -15.00 22.58
CA MET A 398 0.15 -14.02 23.42
C MET A 398 -0.67 -12.71 23.55
N ASP A 399 -0.12 -11.58 23.09
CA ASP A 399 -0.76 -10.26 23.19
C ASP A 399 -1.69 -9.92 22.01
N SER A 400 -1.86 -10.87 21.09
CA SER A 400 -2.81 -10.75 19.97
C SER A 400 -4.08 -11.51 20.29
N GLU A 401 -5.22 -10.83 20.16
CA GLU A 401 -6.52 -11.38 20.47
C GLU A 401 -7.55 -10.91 19.45
N ILE A 402 -8.40 -11.84 18.99
CA ILE A 402 -9.56 -11.55 18.13
C ILE A 402 -10.78 -12.35 18.59
N ILE A 403 -11.96 -11.87 18.19
CA ILE A 403 -13.20 -12.67 18.18
C ILE A 403 -13.64 -12.76 16.72
N PRO A 404 -13.50 -13.93 16.07
CA PRO A 404 -13.90 -14.09 14.68
C PRO A 404 -15.37 -13.74 14.47
N GLY A 405 -15.65 -12.92 13.46
CA GLY A 405 -16.93 -12.26 13.27
C GLY A 405 -16.84 -10.74 13.33
N ASN A 406 -17.99 -10.08 13.50
CA ASN A 406 -18.10 -8.62 13.42
C ASN A 406 -18.53 -7.96 14.74
N VAL A 407 -18.07 -8.53 15.86
CA VAL A 407 -18.37 -8.01 17.21
C VAL A 407 -17.73 -6.65 17.41
N ALA A 408 -16.50 -6.47 16.93
CA ALA A 408 -15.76 -5.21 17.06
C ALA A 408 -16.52 -4.06 16.35
N GLU A 409 -17.07 -4.32 15.16
CA GLU A 409 -17.89 -3.39 14.40
C GLU A 409 -19.18 -3.06 15.16
N CYS A 410 -19.86 -4.06 15.73
CA CYS A 410 -21.07 -3.83 16.54
C CYS A 410 -20.78 -2.92 17.75
N ILE A 411 -19.67 -3.17 18.46
CA ILE A 411 -19.25 -2.37 19.61
C ILE A 411 -18.83 -0.97 19.18
N LYS A 412 -18.17 -0.84 18.03
CA LYS A 412 -17.82 0.46 17.45
C LYS A 412 -19.07 1.29 17.17
N LEU A 413 -20.07 0.71 16.50
CA LEU A 413 -21.35 1.40 16.23
C LEU A 413 -22.10 1.78 17.51
N LEU A 414 -22.04 0.93 18.54
CA LEU A 414 -22.61 1.18 19.85
C LEU A 414 -21.93 2.39 20.52
N LYS A 415 -20.61 2.36 20.68
CA LYS A 415 -19.86 3.42 21.41
C LYS A 415 -19.83 4.76 20.68
N GLU A 416 -19.96 4.75 19.35
CA GLU A 416 -20.12 5.96 18.54
C GLU A 416 -21.56 6.49 18.57
N GLY A 417 -22.50 5.81 19.23
CA GLY A 417 -23.90 6.21 19.32
C GLY A 417 -24.66 6.09 17.98
N LYS A 418 -24.07 5.44 16.97
CA LYS A 418 -24.64 5.34 15.61
C LYS A 418 -25.92 4.52 15.56
N LEU A 419 -26.12 3.58 16.49
CA LEU A 419 -27.30 2.70 16.52
C LEU A 419 -28.64 3.43 16.56
N GLN A 420 -28.64 4.68 17.08
CA GLN A 420 -29.82 5.55 17.19
C GLN A 420 -29.96 6.53 16.01
N ASN A 421 -28.99 6.57 15.08
CA ASN A 421 -29.10 7.33 13.82
C ASN A 421 -30.34 6.86 13.06
N LYS A 422 -31.07 7.79 12.44
CA LYS A 422 -32.32 7.49 11.75
C LYS A 422 -32.23 7.71 10.25
N ASP A 423 -32.92 6.86 9.51
CA ASP A 423 -33.11 6.99 8.06
C ASP A 423 -34.23 8.01 7.71
N ASN A 424 -34.51 8.15 6.42
CA ASN A 424 -35.57 9.03 5.93
C ASN A 424 -37.00 8.56 6.28
N GLN A 425 -37.16 7.34 6.79
CA GLN A 425 -38.42 6.76 7.28
C GLN A 425 -38.51 6.79 8.82
N ASN A 426 -37.58 7.48 9.49
CA ASN A 426 -37.50 7.61 10.95
C ASN A 426 -37.25 6.27 11.68
N LYS A 427 -36.73 5.24 10.98
CA LYS A 427 -36.23 4.00 11.59
C LYS A 427 -34.78 4.16 12.01
N THR A 428 -34.40 3.57 13.13
CA THR A 428 -33.02 3.62 13.62
C THR A 428 -32.11 2.66 12.86
N LEU A 429 -30.80 2.90 12.91
CA LEU A 429 -29.79 1.99 12.36
C LEU A 429 -29.95 0.56 12.92
N LEU A 430 -30.17 0.41 14.23
CA LEU A 430 -30.41 -0.91 14.84
C LEU A 430 -31.65 -1.60 14.24
N GLN A 431 -32.72 -0.85 13.98
CA GLN A 431 -33.92 -1.40 13.33
C GLN A 431 -33.64 -1.85 11.90
N ASN A 432 -32.91 -1.05 11.12
CA ASN A 432 -32.58 -1.38 9.73
C ASN A 432 -31.61 -2.57 9.63
N LEU A 433 -30.62 -2.68 10.53
CA LEU A 433 -29.75 -3.86 10.60
C LEU A 433 -30.53 -5.13 10.93
N ILE A 434 -31.46 -5.05 11.90
CA ILE A 434 -32.33 -6.19 12.24
C ILE A 434 -33.24 -6.56 11.07
N GLN A 435 -33.82 -5.56 10.38
CA GLN A 435 -34.68 -5.80 9.21
C GLN A 435 -33.88 -6.48 8.10
N MET A 436 -32.72 -5.94 7.74
CA MET A 436 -31.83 -6.48 6.72
C MET A 436 -31.42 -7.91 7.04
N HIS A 437 -31.11 -8.20 8.30
CA HIS A 437 -30.71 -9.54 8.71
C HIS A 437 -31.83 -10.59 8.56
N HIS A 438 -33.11 -10.20 8.65
CA HIS A 438 -34.25 -11.12 8.48
C HIS A 438 -34.86 -11.09 7.07
N GLN A 439 -34.31 -10.28 6.16
CA GLN A 439 -34.86 -10.17 4.81
C GLN A 439 -34.50 -11.38 3.96
N GLU A 440 -35.30 -11.61 2.92
CA GLU A 440 -34.90 -12.49 1.84
C GLU A 440 -34.03 -11.72 0.83
N PHE A 441 -32.81 -12.19 0.63
CA PHE A 441 -31.88 -11.64 -0.34
C PHE A 441 -32.24 -12.09 -1.76
N ALA A 442 -31.82 -11.31 -2.76
CA ALA A 442 -31.94 -11.71 -4.16
C ALA A 442 -31.16 -12.99 -4.46
N GLU A 443 -31.63 -13.78 -5.42
CA GLU A 443 -30.95 -14.98 -5.88
C GLU A 443 -29.51 -14.65 -6.35
N GLY A 444 -28.55 -15.46 -5.93
CA GLY A 444 -27.12 -15.25 -6.21
C GLY A 444 -26.39 -14.38 -5.18
N LEU A 445 -27.04 -13.93 -4.10
CA LEU A 445 -26.40 -13.25 -2.97
C LEU A 445 -26.33 -14.14 -1.73
N GLU A 446 -25.15 -14.17 -1.10
CA GLU A 446 -24.98 -14.76 0.22
C GLU A 446 -25.35 -13.75 1.31
N GLY A 447 -26.51 -13.92 1.93
CA GLY A 447 -27.09 -12.93 2.86
C GLY A 447 -26.18 -12.59 4.05
N THR A 448 -25.44 -13.57 4.57
CA THR A 448 -24.47 -13.36 5.65
C THR A 448 -23.34 -12.44 5.20
N GLU A 449 -22.76 -12.69 4.03
CA GLU A 449 -21.67 -11.87 3.46
C GLU A 449 -22.14 -10.43 3.26
N ILE A 450 -23.31 -10.24 2.64
CA ILE A 450 -23.88 -8.92 2.38
C ILE A 450 -24.14 -8.14 3.68
N PHE A 451 -24.67 -8.81 4.71
CA PHE A 451 -24.89 -8.19 6.01
C PHE A 451 -23.58 -7.77 6.68
N GLU A 452 -22.57 -8.64 6.68
CA GLU A 452 -21.27 -8.37 7.31
C GLU A 452 -20.51 -7.26 6.58
N GLU A 453 -20.50 -7.26 5.24
CA GLU A 453 -19.87 -6.19 4.45
C GLU A 453 -20.57 -4.83 4.67
N THR A 454 -21.90 -4.83 4.78
CA THR A 454 -22.66 -3.63 5.13
C THR A 454 -22.29 -3.11 6.52
N LEU A 455 -22.19 -4.01 7.51
CA LEU A 455 -21.82 -3.69 8.89
C LEU A 455 -20.40 -3.10 8.98
N LYS A 456 -19.44 -3.69 8.25
CA LYS A 456 -18.08 -3.17 8.14
C LYS A 456 -18.05 -1.79 7.47
N ASN A 457 -18.83 -1.54 6.43
CA ASN A 457 -18.85 -0.24 5.75
C ASN A 457 -19.35 0.91 6.65
N ILE A 458 -20.37 0.68 7.48
CA ILE A 458 -20.85 1.73 8.42
C ILE A 458 -19.96 1.90 9.66
N ALA A 459 -19.26 0.83 10.05
CA ALA A 459 -18.28 0.89 11.14
C ALA A 459 -16.96 1.51 10.67
N HIS A 460 -16.52 1.22 9.43
CA HIS A 460 -15.25 1.61 8.83
C HIS A 460 -15.47 2.14 7.40
N PRO A 461 -16.11 3.32 7.23
CA PRO A 461 -16.46 3.84 5.91
C PRO A 461 -15.25 4.08 5.00
N ASP A 462 -14.05 4.26 5.56
CA ASP A 462 -12.83 4.54 4.80
C ASP A 462 -12.42 3.38 3.86
N ARG A 463 -12.92 2.16 4.13
CA ARG A 463 -12.72 0.96 3.29
C ARG A 463 -13.45 1.00 1.95
N ILE A 464 -14.55 1.77 1.85
CA ILE A 464 -15.40 1.83 0.66
C ILE A 464 -14.59 2.34 -0.52
N HIS A 465 -14.47 1.61 -1.61
CA HIS A 465 -13.61 2.05 -2.72
C HIS A 465 -14.18 1.78 -4.12
N GLN A 466 -13.70 2.53 -5.11
CA GLN A 466 -14.16 2.38 -6.50
C GLN A 466 -13.52 1.19 -7.23
N GLY A 467 -12.48 0.60 -6.66
CA GLY A 467 -11.72 -0.47 -7.31
C GLY A 467 -11.06 0.05 -8.59
N ASN A 468 -11.13 -0.73 -9.67
CA ASN A 468 -10.63 -0.35 -11.00
C ASN A 468 -11.71 0.28 -11.92
N LYS A 469 -12.83 0.78 -11.35
CA LYS A 469 -13.97 1.34 -12.10
C LYS A 469 -13.99 2.87 -12.04
N GLY A 470 -14.60 3.51 -13.02
CA GLY A 470 -14.79 4.95 -13.17
C GLY A 470 -15.88 5.55 -12.27
N THR A 471 -16.14 4.94 -11.11
CA THR A 471 -17.25 5.28 -10.20
C THR A 471 -16.86 6.27 -9.10
N CYS A 472 -15.73 6.98 -9.23
CA CYS A 472 -15.18 7.92 -8.23
C CYS A 472 -16.23 8.87 -7.61
N THR A 473 -17.17 9.33 -8.42
CA THR A 473 -18.30 10.18 -8.02
C THR A 473 -19.20 9.47 -7.02
N VAL A 474 -19.83 8.36 -7.41
CA VAL A 474 -20.78 7.63 -6.57
C VAL A 474 -20.10 6.92 -5.40
N THR A 475 -18.83 6.53 -5.50
CA THR A 475 -18.03 6.04 -4.37
C THR A 475 -17.80 7.15 -3.33
N THR A 476 -17.57 8.39 -3.76
CA THR A 476 -17.49 9.54 -2.85
C THR A 476 -18.83 9.78 -2.15
N LEU A 477 -19.95 9.63 -2.86
CA LEU A 477 -21.29 9.70 -2.26
C LEU A 477 -21.55 8.56 -1.27
N GLU A 478 -21.18 7.33 -1.64
CA GLU A 478 -21.31 6.14 -0.81
C GLU A 478 -20.60 6.32 0.53
N TYR A 479 -19.34 6.77 0.47
CA TYR A 479 -18.53 7.10 1.63
C TYR A 479 -19.23 8.09 2.57
N ILE A 480 -19.69 9.22 2.02
CA ILE A 480 -20.37 10.26 2.81
C ILE A 480 -21.64 9.68 3.44
N ASN A 481 -22.45 8.95 2.66
CA ASN A 481 -23.69 8.35 3.15
C ASN A 481 -23.44 7.35 4.30
N ALA A 482 -22.49 6.42 4.15
CA ALA A 482 -22.14 5.46 5.19
C ALA A 482 -21.58 6.16 6.45
N LYS A 483 -20.79 7.23 6.28
CA LYS A 483 -20.17 7.97 7.38
C LYS A 483 -21.16 8.84 8.15
N THR A 484 -22.03 9.58 7.46
CA THR A 484 -22.89 10.61 8.09
C THR A 484 -24.35 10.18 8.26
N HIS A 485 -24.83 9.23 7.45
CA HIS A 485 -26.22 8.74 7.45
C HIS A 485 -26.27 7.20 7.42
N PRO A 486 -25.59 6.50 8.36
CA PRO A 486 -25.44 5.05 8.30
C PRO A 486 -26.79 4.30 8.26
N SER A 487 -27.84 4.81 8.91
CA SER A 487 -29.17 4.19 8.87
C SER A 487 -29.79 4.23 7.47
N GLU A 488 -29.65 5.35 6.75
CA GLU A 488 -30.12 5.50 5.37
C GLU A 488 -29.27 4.67 4.40
N TYR A 489 -27.96 4.59 4.61
CA TYR A 489 -27.08 3.69 3.86
C TYR A 489 -27.54 2.23 3.98
N VAL A 490 -27.72 1.72 5.21
CA VAL A 490 -28.19 0.34 5.43
C VAL A 490 -29.56 0.10 4.78
N ARG A 491 -30.49 1.06 4.87
CA ARG A 491 -31.81 0.94 4.23
C ARG A 491 -31.67 0.81 2.71
N ILE A 492 -30.84 1.63 2.08
CA ILE A 492 -30.60 1.57 0.63
C ILE A 492 -29.97 0.22 0.24
N ILE A 493 -28.96 -0.25 0.97
CA ILE A 493 -28.33 -1.55 0.67
C ILE A 493 -29.33 -2.71 0.89
N ALA A 494 -30.10 -2.69 1.97
CA ALA A 494 -31.11 -3.70 2.26
C ALA A 494 -32.12 -3.81 1.10
N ASP A 495 -32.68 -2.68 0.66
CA ASP A 495 -33.66 -2.63 -0.44
C ASP A 495 -33.05 -3.05 -1.80
N LEU A 496 -31.81 -2.63 -2.10
CA LEU A 496 -31.10 -3.02 -3.33
C LEU A 496 -30.66 -4.50 -3.35
N THR A 497 -30.41 -5.10 -2.20
CA THR A 497 -29.97 -6.51 -2.07
C THR A 497 -31.15 -7.47 -1.83
N GLY A 498 -32.32 -6.95 -1.49
CA GLY A 498 -33.56 -7.72 -1.41
C GLY A 498 -34.06 -8.22 -2.76
N LYS A 499 -35.10 -9.08 -2.73
CA LYS A 499 -35.70 -9.71 -3.92
C LYS A 499 -36.12 -8.73 -5.02
N GLU A 500 -36.70 -7.58 -4.65
CA GLU A 500 -37.17 -6.59 -5.63
C GLU A 500 -36.03 -5.76 -6.24
N GLY A 501 -34.90 -5.60 -5.53
CA GLY A 501 -33.76 -4.80 -5.96
C GLY A 501 -34.12 -3.34 -6.23
N LYS A 502 -35.08 -2.76 -5.48
CA LYS A 502 -35.58 -1.39 -5.69
C LYS A 502 -35.67 -0.66 -4.36
N VAL A 503 -35.23 0.59 -4.36
CA VAL A 503 -35.30 1.47 -3.21
C VAL A 503 -36.04 2.76 -3.56
N ARG A 504 -36.95 3.18 -2.69
CA ARG A 504 -37.51 4.53 -2.72
C ARG A 504 -36.57 5.49 -2.01
N LEU A 505 -36.11 6.52 -2.71
CA LEU A 505 -35.18 7.54 -2.19
C LEU A 505 -35.93 8.67 -1.49
N ARG A 506 -35.21 9.57 -0.81
CA ARG A 506 -35.85 10.63 0.00
C ARG A 506 -36.69 11.60 -0.83
N ASN A 507 -36.32 11.77 -2.10
CA ASN A 507 -37.02 12.59 -3.08
C ASN A 507 -38.20 11.85 -3.75
N ALA A 508 -38.57 10.68 -3.23
CA ALA A 508 -39.60 9.77 -3.71
C ALA A 508 -39.31 9.03 -5.02
N ASP A 509 -38.17 9.31 -5.67
CA ASP A 509 -37.71 8.55 -6.83
C ASP A 509 -37.46 7.09 -6.48
N ILE A 510 -37.51 6.22 -7.49
CA ILE A 510 -37.13 4.82 -7.37
C ILE A 510 -35.80 4.61 -8.06
N MET A 511 -34.81 4.12 -7.30
CA MET A 511 -33.57 3.58 -7.84
C MET A 511 -33.69 2.05 -7.86
N ALA A 512 -33.29 1.45 -8.98
CA ALA A 512 -33.30 0.01 -9.17
C ALA A 512 -31.87 -0.50 -9.36
N ARG A 513 -31.63 -1.72 -8.89
CA ARG A 513 -30.41 -2.47 -9.14
C ARG A 513 -30.33 -2.85 -10.64
N PRO A 514 -29.26 -2.52 -11.36
CA PRO A 514 -29.11 -2.89 -12.76
C PRO A 514 -28.88 -4.40 -12.94
N GLU A 515 -29.10 -4.90 -14.15
CA GLU A 515 -28.84 -6.30 -14.49
C GLU A 515 -27.33 -6.61 -14.42
N GLY A 516 -26.97 -7.85 -14.08
CA GLY A 516 -25.57 -8.31 -14.10
C GLY A 516 -24.66 -7.80 -12.98
N VAL A 517 -25.19 -7.03 -12.02
CA VAL A 517 -24.38 -6.46 -10.91
C VAL A 517 -24.19 -7.40 -9.73
N LEU A 518 -24.98 -8.49 -9.65
CA LEU A 518 -24.87 -9.44 -8.54
C LEU A 518 -23.60 -10.28 -8.62
N GLN A 519 -23.15 -10.58 -9.84
CA GLN A 519 -21.94 -11.34 -10.10
C GLN A 519 -20.68 -10.52 -9.80
N ASP A 520 -19.61 -11.19 -9.37
CA ASP A 520 -18.30 -10.55 -9.26
C ASP A 520 -17.83 -10.03 -10.61
N ASP A 521 -17.44 -8.75 -10.65
CA ASP A 521 -16.93 -8.06 -11.83
C ASP A 521 -15.39 -7.95 -11.81
N HIS A 522 -14.74 -8.58 -10.83
CA HIS A 522 -13.30 -8.57 -10.58
C HIS A 522 -12.71 -7.15 -10.45
N SER A 523 -13.54 -6.16 -10.11
CA SER A 523 -13.09 -4.80 -9.85
C SER A 523 -12.31 -4.65 -8.55
N GLY A 524 -12.43 -5.67 -7.68
CA GLY A 524 -11.92 -5.70 -6.33
C GLY A 524 -12.81 -4.99 -5.32
N ARG A 525 -13.95 -4.40 -5.74
CA ARG A 525 -14.95 -3.81 -4.84
C ARG A 525 -15.69 -4.92 -4.06
N ALA A 526 -16.05 -4.62 -2.82
CA ALA A 526 -16.96 -5.48 -2.06
C ALA A 526 -18.32 -5.60 -2.80
N PRO A 527 -19.07 -6.70 -2.63
CA PRO A 527 -20.36 -6.88 -3.29
C PRO A 527 -21.35 -5.72 -3.03
N VAL A 528 -21.39 -5.20 -1.80
CA VAL A 528 -22.26 -4.08 -1.42
C VAL A 528 -21.87 -2.77 -2.11
N ASP A 529 -20.57 -2.49 -2.23
CA ASP A 529 -20.03 -1.32 -2.94
C ASP A 529 -20.36 -1.40 -4.44
N ARG A 530 -20.16 -2.58 -5.06
CA ARG A 530 -20.51 -2.81 -6.47
C ARG A 530 -21.99 -2.54 -6.73
N ILE A 531 -22.87 -3.11 -5.90
CA ILE A 531 -24.33 -2.95 -6.02
C ILE A 531 -24.72 -1.49 -5.82
N TYR A 532 -24.23 -0.82 -4.77
CA TYR A 532 -24.54 0.59 -4.49
C TYR A 532 -24.10 1.48 -5.65
N GLN A 533 -22.83 1.37 -6.05
CA GLN A 533 -22.23 2.26 -7.03
C GLN A 533 -22.87 2.08 -8.42
N ALA A 534 -23.03 0.85 -8.90
CA ALA A 534 -23.66 0.63 -10.21
C ALA A 534 -25.12 1.09 -10.23
N SER A 535 -25.89 0.81 -9.18
CA SER A 535 -27.28 1.28 -9.07
C SER A 535 -27.36 2.81 -9.07
N MET A 536 -26.43 3.47 -8.38
CA MET A 536 -26.38 4.93 -8.33
C MET A 536 -25.98 5.55 -9.67
N MET A 537 -25.05 4.93 -10.42
CA MET A 537 -24.67 5.36 -11.76
C MET A 537 -25.89 5.30 -12.70
N THR A 538 -26.60 4.17 -12.74
CA THR A 538 -27.82 4.00 -13.55
C THR A 538 -28.92 4.98 -13.15
N TYR A 539 -29.13 5.22 -11.86
CA TYR A 539 -30.14 6.17 -11.38
C TYR A 539 -29.82 7.62 -11.73
N ALA A 540 -28.55 8.00 -11.58
CA ALA A 540 -28.10 9.37 -11.78
C ALA A 540 -28.28 9.82 -13.24
N GLU A 541 -27.87 8.99 -14.20
CA GLU A 541 -28.00 9.24 -15.63
C GLU A 541 -28.92 8.19 -16.27
N ASN A 542 -30.21 8.33 -16.02
CA ASN A 542 -31.24 7.38 -16.46
C ASN A 542 -31.64 7.52 -17.95
N SER A 543 -31.04 8.45 -18.70
CA SER A 543 -31.22 8.56 -20.15
C SER A 543 -30.29 7.62 -20.93
N LEU A 544 -29.31 7.01 -20.25
CA LEU A 544 -28.35 6.06 -20.82
C LEU A 544 -28.35 4.78 -19.97
N GLU A 545 -27.94 3.67 -20.57
CA GLU A 545 -27.74 2.41 -19.86
C GLU A 545 -26.31 2.34 -19.36
N TYR A 546 -26.12 2.26 -18.04
CA TYR A 546 -24.81 1.98 -17.46
C TYR A 546 -24.54 0.47 -17.43
N ASP A 547 -23.45 0.04 -18.05
CA ASP A 547 -22.97 -1.33 -18.00
C ASP A 547 -21.82 -1.43 -16.98
N ASN A 548 -22.06 -2.17 -15.89
CA ASN A 548 -21.07 -2.36 -14.84
C ASN A 548 -19.84 -3.16 -15.29
N LYS A 549 -19.99 -4.05 -16.28
CA LYS A 549 -18.90 -4.89 -16.79
C LYS A 549 -17.93 -4.05 -17.60
N THR A 550 -18.42 -3.27 -18.56
CA THR A 550 -17.58 -2.42 -19.41
C THR A 550 -17.22 -1.08 -18.78
N ASP A 551 -17.93 -0.67 -17.71
CA ASP A 551 -17.74 0.59 -16.99
C ASP A 551 -18.04 1.82 -17.87
N LYS A 552 -19.12 1.72 -18.66
CA LYS A 552 -19.53 2.70 -19.67
C LYS A 552 -21.03 2.96 -19.68
N PHE A 553 -21.40 4.14 -20.14
CA PHE A 553 -22.78 4.47 -20.50
C PHE A 553 -23.01 4.23 -21.99
N TYR A 554 -24.13 3.60 -22.31
CA TYR A 554 -24.58 3.29 -23.65
C TYR A 554 -25.89 4.00 -23.96
N ARG A 555 -26.02 4.46 -25.21
CA ARG A 555 -27.31 4.81 -25.79
C ARG A 555 -27.87 3.55 -26.44
N ILE A 556 -29.15 3.28 -26.19
CA ILE A 556 -29.90 2.23 -26.89
C ILE A 556 -30.67 2.90 -28.03
N GLU A 557 -30.38 2.51 -29.27
CA GLU A 557 -31.09 3.01 -30.44
C GLU A 557 -32.52 2.44 -30.49
N GLU A 558 -33.52 3.32 -30.61
CA GLU A 558 -34.93 2.93 -30.66
C GLU A 558 -35.21 2.07 -31.91
N GLY A 559 -35.86 0.93 -31.72
CA GLY A 559 -36.28 0.02 -32.79
C GLY A 559 -35.27 -1.07 -33.18
N THR A 560 -33.96 -0.85 -32.96
CA THR A 560 -32.93 -1.88 -33.21
C THR A 560 -32.41 -2.54 -31.93
N GLY A 561 -32.43 -1.81 -30.80
CA GLY A 561 -31.82 -2.25 -29.55
C GLY A 561 -30.29 -2.23 -29.56
N GLU A 562 -29.68 -1.62 -30.58
CA GLU A 562 -28.23 -1.51 -30.70
C GLU A 562 -27.67 -0.56 -29.63
N LYS A 563 -26.57 -0.97 -28.98
CA LYS A 563 -25.91 -0.20 -27.93
C LYS A 563 -24.71 0.56 -28.49
N THR A 564 -24.74 1.89 -28.37
CA THR A 564 -23.62 2.77 -28.73
C THR A 564 -22.96 3.34 -27.47
N GLU A 565 -21.66 3.08 -27.27
CA GLU A 565 -20.90 3.68 -26.14
C GLU A 565 -20.90 5.21 -26.27
N VAL A 566 -21.22 5.90 -25.17
CA VAL A 566 -21.27 7.36 -25.11
C VAL A 566 -20.09 7.92 -24.32
N HIS A 567 -19.97 7.54 -23.04
CA HIS A 567 -18.93 8.04 -22.15
C HIS A 567 -18.73 7.11 -20.95
N GLY A 568 -17.74 7.41 -20.11
CA GLY A 568 -17.51 6.74 -18.82
C GLY A 568 -17.44 7.77 -17.69
N GLY A 569 -17.76 7.33 -16.46
CA GLY A 569 -17.86 8.22 -15.30
C GLY A 569 -19.17 9.02 -15.28
N LEU A 570 -19.31 9.91 -14.30
CA LEU A 570 -20.55 10.65 -14.07
C LEU A 570 -20.28 12.16 -14.01
N ALA A 571 -20.99 12.94 -14.83
CA ALA A 571 -20.86 14.40 -14.80
C ALA A 571 -21.37 15.01 -13.48
N ASN A 572 -20.88 16.22 -13.13
CA ASN A 572 -21.27 16.92 -11.89
C ASN A 572 -22.79 17.09 -11.74
N VAL A 573 -23.51 17.35 -12.84
CA VAL A 573 -24.98 17.54 -12.80
C VAL A 573 -25.71 16.26 -12.35
N TYR A 574 -25.27 15.09 -12.81
CA TYR A 574 -25.87 13.82 -12.45
C TYR A 574 -25.44 13.37 -11.04
N TYR A 575 -24.20 13.66 -10.62
CA TYR A 575 -23.81 13.51 -9.22
C TYR A 575 -24.69 14.38 -8.30
N ASN A 576 -25.03 15.60 -8.71
CA ASN A 576 -25.89 16.49 -7.93
C ASN A 576 -27.31 15.91 -7.75
N LYS A 577 -27.86 15.30 -8.82
CA LYS A 577 -29.13 14.56 -8.74
C LYS A 577 -29.03 13.42 -7.73
N ALA A 578 -27.99 12.58 -7.83
CA ALA A 578 -27.78 11.44 -6.94
C ALA A 578 -27.60 11.85 -5.47
N SER A 579 -26.70 12.79 -5.20
CA SER A 579 -26.43 13.29 -3.83
C SER A 579 -27.67 13.93 -3.20
N ASN A 580 -28.46 14.69 -3.95
CA ASN A 580 -29.73 15.27 -3.50
C ASN A 580 -30.87 14.23 -3.34
N ALA A 581 -30.70 13.01 -3.81
CA ALA A 581 -31.68 11.95 -3.58
C ALA A 581 -31.35 11.12 -2.32
N VAL A 582 -30.11 11.17 -1.84
CA VAL A 582 -29.58 10.32 -0.77
C VAL A 582 -29.28 11.09 0.51
N LEU A 583 -28.50 12.19 0.42
CA LEU A 583 -28.01 12.91 1.60
C LEU A 583 -29.12 13.75 2.22
N SER A 584 -29.14 13.95 3.53
CA SER A 584 -30.19 14.73 4.23
C SER A 584 -30.31 16.22 3.83
N TYR A 585 -29.43 16.70 2.97
CA TYR A 585 -29.36 18.08 2.49
C TYR A 585 -29.27 18.10 0.97
N ASP A 586 -29.73 19.18 0.37
CA ASP A 586 -29.52 19.43 -1.05
C ASP A 586 -28.16 20.09 -1.24
N SER A 587 -27.61 20.03 -2.44
CA SER A 587 -26.39 20.72 -2.82
C SER A 587 -26.56 21.47 -4.13
N LYS A 588 -25.71 22.49 -4.31
CA LYS A 588 -25.57 23.24 -5.56
C LYS A 588 -24.24 22.89 -6.20
N VAL A 589 -24.26 22.61 -7.50
CA VAL A 589 -23.04 22.52 -8.31
C VAL A 589 -22.48 23.91 -8.55
N ILE A 590 -21.17 24.05 -8.31
CA ILE A 590 -20.40 25.22 -8.70
C ILE A 590 -19.24 24.72 -9.56
N ASN A 591 -19.29 25.02 -10.86
CA ASN A 591 -18.19 24.74 -11.78
C ASN A 591 -17.26 25.95 -11.82
N ILE A 592 -15.95 25.71 -11.76
CA ILE A 592 -14.93 26.75 -11.80
C ILE A 592 -14.38 26.82 -13.22
N TYR A 593 -14.68 27.91 -13.92
CA TYR A 593 -14.28 28.11 -15.30
C TYR A 593 -12.99 28.95 -15.44
N GLU A 594 -12.55 29.66 -14.39
CA GLU A 594 -11.35 30.52 -14.42
C GLU A 594 -10.51 30.43 -13.12
N PRO A 595 -9.16 30.44 -13.20
CA PRO A 595 -8.28 30.54 -12.04
C PRO A 595 -8.39 31.90 -11.34
N GLY A 596 -8.62 31.94 -10.02
CA GLY A 596 -8.59 33.19 -9.24
C GLY A 596 -9.67 33.37 -8.16
N TYR A 597 -10.67 32.49 -8.08
CA TYR A 597 -11.79 32.56 -7.12
C TYR A 597 -11.46 32.08 -5.68
N ASN A 598 -10.19 31.81 -5.38
CA ASN A 598 -9.76 30.89 -4.32
C ASN A 598 -10.20 31.30 -2.89
N LYS A 599 -10.18 32.60 -2.54
CA LYS A 599 -10.51 33.06 -1.17
C LYS A 599 -12.00 32.94 -0.83
N PHE A 600 -12.89 33.15 -1.80
CA PHE A 600 -14.33 33.01 -1.57
C PHE A 600 -14.71 31.54 -1.40
N VAL A 601 -14.14 30.68 -2.26
CA VAL A 601 -14.32 29.22 -2.21
C VAL A 601 -13.83 28.65 -0.87
N GLU A 602 -12.66 29.06 -0.38
CA GLU A 602 -12.15 28.58 0.92
C GLU A 602 -13.11 28.90 2.07
N LYS A 603 -13.66 30.12 2.09
CA LYS A 603 -14.57 30.55 3.15
C LYS A 603 -15.85 29.72 3.17
N GLU A 604 -16.52 29.56 2.03
CA GLU A 604 -17.76 28.77 1.95
C GLU A 604 -17.53 27.31 2.35
N ILE A 605 -16.41 26.72 1.91
CA ILE A 605 -16.08 25.34 2.26
C ILE A 605 -15.82 25.21 3.77
N LYS A 606 -15.06 26.15 4.36
CA LYS A 606 -14.82 26.15 5.81
C LYS A 606 -16.11 26.29 6.62
N GLU A 607 -17.03 27.13 6.18
CA GLU A 607 -18.35 27.27 6.81
C GLU A 607 -19.14 25.95 6.74
N ALA A 608 -19.23 25.33 5.55
CA ALA A 608 -19.91 24.04 5.39
C ALA A 608 -19.28 22.92 6.24
N LEU A 609 -17.95 22.85 6.30
CA LEU A 609 -17.24 21.88 7.16
C LEU A 609 -17.51 22.14 8.65
N SER A 610 -17.58 23.41 9.07
CA SER A 610 -17.88 23.76 10.46
C SER A 610 -19.31 23.40 10.88
N ASP A 611 -20.24 23.39 9.92
CA ASP A 611 -21.62 22.92 10.10
C ASP A 611 -21.75 21.38 10.05
N GLY A 612 -20.63 20.67 9.88
CA GLY A 612 -20.59 19.21 9.86
C GLY A 612 -20.92 18.58 8.50
N TYR A 613 -20.93 19.37 7.43
CA TYR A 613 -21.11 18.86 6.07
C TYR A 613 -19.78 18.51 5.42
N TYR A 614 -19.79 17.45 4.60
CA TYR A 614 -18.69 17.13 3.70
C TYR A 614 -18.89 17.85 2.38
N VAL A 615 -17.79 18.26 1.74
CA VAL A 615 -17.84 19.00 0.46
C VAL A 615 -17.19 18.16 -0.64
N PRO A 616 -18.00 17.53 -1.52
CA PRO A 616 -17.49 16.85 -2.70
C PRO A 616 -16.88 17.84 -3.70
N VAL A 617 -15.69 17.53 -4.22
CA VAL A 617 -14.94 18.37 -5.15
C VAL A 617 -14.43 17.57 -6.35
N SER A 618 -14.48 18.17 -7.53
CA SER A 618 -13.84 17.66 -8.73
C SER A 618 -12.49 18.35 -8.92
N LEU A 619 -11.44 17.54 -9.03
CA LEU A 619 -10.10 18.00 -9.36
C LEU A 619 -9.71 17.47 -10.72
N SER A 620 -8.93 18.26 -11.45
CA SER A 620 -8.26 17.76 -12.63
C SER A 620 -7.11 16.83 -12.25
N TRP A 621 -7.17 15.59 -12.76
CA TRP A 621 -6.42 14.43 -12.28
C TRP A 621 -5.58 13.80 -13.39
N GLY A 622 -4.38 14.34 -13.59
CA GLY A 622 -3.50 13.98 -14.72
C GLY A 622 -3.18 15.18 -15.64
N MET A 623 -2.25 15.01 -16.56
CA MET A 623 -2.02 15.87 -17.72
C MET A 623 -1.92 15.02 -18.98
N ASP A 624 -2.33 15.56 -20.11
CA ASP A 624 -2.14 14.96 -21.42
C ASP A 624 -0.64 14.97 -21.78
N SER A 625 -0.10 13.85 -22.27
CA SER A 625 1.30 13.77 -22.73
C SER A 625 1.53 14.57 -24.02
N ASP A 626 0.47 14.77 -24.80
CA ASP A 626 0.53 15.33 -26.15
C ASP A 626 0.05 16.79 -26.19
N LYS A 627 -0.54 17.29 -25.09
CA LYS A 627 -1.02 18.68 -24.93
C LYS A 627 -0.78 19.17 -23.50
N PRO A 628 -0.41 20.45 -23.27
CA PRO A 628 -0.28 21.03 -21.93
C PRO A 628 -1.66 21.30 -21.26
N THR A 629 -2.67 20.48 -21.56
CA THR A 629 -4.02 20.57 -21.00
C THR A 629 -4.22 19.45 -19.99
N ARG A 630 -4.80 19.79 -18.84
CA ARG A 630 -5.03 18.81 -17.78
C ARG A 630 -6.10 17.79 -18.19
N LYS A 631 -5.94 16.52 -17.82
CA LYS A 631 -6.82 15.41 -18.22
C LYS A 631 -7.47 14.79 -16.98
N GLY A 632 -8.68 14.26 -17.15
CA GLY A 632 -9.42 13.50 -16.14
C GLY A 632 -10.02 14.38 -15.05
N GLU A 633 -11.32 14.23 -14.79
CA GLU A 633 -11.92 14.76 -13.56
C GLU A 633 -12.02 13.62 -12.55
N HIS A 634 -11.51 13.85 -11.34
CA HIS A 634 -11.61 12.91 -10.23
C HIS A 634 -12.40 13.54 -9.09
N LYS A 635 -13.38 12.83 -8.55
CA LYS A 635 -14.19 13.30 -7.43
C LYS A 635 -13.55 12.90 -6.11
N LEU A 636 -13.39 13.84 -5.19
CA LEU A 636 -12.92 13.61 -3.83
C LEU A 636 -13.86 14.30 -2.84
N SER A 637 -13.69 14.03 -1.55
CA SER A 637 -14.39 14.75 -0.48
C SER A 637 -13.40 15.59 0.32
N ILE A 638 -13.69 16.87 0.58
CA ILE A 638 -12.92 17.68 1.54
C ILE A 638 -13.37 17.34 2.96
N GLU A 639 -12.39 17.16 3.84
CA GLU A 639 -12.63 16.86 5.26
C GLU A 639 -12.14 17.97 6.19
N LYS A 640 -11.10 18.70 5.79
CA LYS A 640 -10.51 19.78 6.59
C LYS A 640 -9.70 20.72 5.71
N ILE A 641 -9.65 22.00 6.09
CA ILE A 641 -8.72 22.99 5.51
C ILE A 641 -8.02 23.71 6.66
N ASP A 642 -6.69 23.72 6.67
CA ASP A 642 -5.91 24.51 7.63
C ASP A 642 -5.23 25.72 6.96
N ASN A 643 -4.09 26.18 7.46
CA ASN A 643 -3.36 27.30 6.87
C ASN A 643 -2.64 26.92 5.57
N ASN A 644 -2.12 25.70 5.48
CA ASN A 644 -1.19 25.26 4.44
C ASN A 644 -1.80 24.20 3.50
N TYR A 645 -2.71 23.38 4.03
CA TYR A 645 -3.20 22.18 3.37
C TYR A 645 -4.73 22.10 3.27
N VAL A 646 -5.16 21.40 2.23
CA VAL A 646 -6.51 20.85 2.09
C VAL A 646 -6.42 19.34 2.29
N TYR A 647 -7.20 18.83 3.24
CA TYR A 647 -7.31 17.41 3.55
C TYR A 647 -8.50 16.83 2.79
N LEU A 648 -8.22 15.79 2.01
CA LEU A 648 -9.13 15.17 1.07
C LEU A 648 -9.25 13.68 1.36
N ARG A 649 -10.41 13.11 1.06
CA ARG A 649 -10.61 11.67 0.98
C ARG A 649 -10.75 11.26 -0.48
N ASN A 650 -9.81 10.45 -0.95
CA ASN A 650 -9.77 9.87 -2.29
C ASN A 650 -10.66 8.60 -2.35
N PRO A 651 -11.58 8.46 -3.33
CA PRO A 651 -12.44 7.29 -3.49
C PRO A 651 -11.72 5.97 -3.83
N HIS A 652 -10.41 5.98 -4.00
CA HIS A 652 -9.61 4.74 -3.99
C HIS A 652 -9.52 4.11 -2.59
N GLY A 653 -9.86 4.82 -1.50
CA GLY A 653 -9.86 4.26 -0.15
C GLY A 653 -8.50 3.66 0.23
N ASP A 654 -8.52 2.52 0.92
CA ASP A 654 -7.31 1.75 1.27
C ASP A 654 -6.51 1.24 0.06
N THR A 655 -7.04 1.37 -1.16
CA THR A 655 -6.35 1.02 -2.41
C THR A 655 -5.61 2.19 -3.05
N ASP A 656 -5.65 3.39 -2.48
CA ASP A 656 -4.81 4.49 -2.94
C ASP A 656 -3.34 4.09 -2.75
N ARG A 657 -2.58 4.06 -3.84
CA ARG A 657 -1.16 3.70 -3.82
C ARG A 657 -0.26 4.90 -3.57
N GLY A 658 -0.85 6.08 -3.39
CA GLY A 658 -0.13 7.33 -3.28
C GLY A 658 0.60 7.70 -4.56
N SER A 659 1.18 8.89 -4.56
CA SER A 659 2.12 9.32 -5.58
C SER A 659 2.95 10.46 -4.99
N THR A 660 4.27 10.35 -5.05
CA THR A 660 5.17 11.45 -4.66
C THR A 660 5.18 12.59 -5.69
N GLY A 661 4.33 12.51 -6.73
CA GLY A 661 4.30 13.40 -7.87
C GLY A 661 5.55 13.22 -8.73
N ASP A 662 5.40 12.61 -9.90
CA ASP A 662 6.43 12.64 -10.94
C ASP A 662 5.90 13.45 -12.12
N SER A 663 6.68 14.43 -12.56
CA SER A 663 6.49 15.14 -13.84
C SER A 663 6.28 14.21 -15.05
N LYS A 664 6.65 12.93 -14.95
CA LYS A 664 6.43 11.92 -15.99
C LYS A 664 5.06 11.24 -15.92
N THR A 665 4.42 11.18 -14.75
CA THR A 665 3.11 10.53 -14.56
C THR A 665 1.96 11.54 -14.54
N ASN A 666 2.27 12.84 -14.42
CA ASN A 666 1.31 13.94 -14.39
C ASN A 666 0.27 13.87 -13.26
N GLU A 667 0.48 13.03 -12.25
CA GLU A 667 -0.38 12.87 -11.08
C GLU A 667 -0.21 14.02 -10.08
N PRO A 668 -1.26 14.38 -9.31
CA PRO A 668 -1.14 15.42 -8.29
C PRO A 668 -0.21 15.00 -7.15
N VAL A 669 0.65 15.93 -6.71
CA VAL A 669 1.47 15.76 -5.51
C VAL A 669 0.56 15.68 -4.29
N ARG A 670 0.61 14.55 -3.58
CA ARG A 670 -0.24 14.29 -2.41
C ARG A 670 0.51 13.50 -1.35
N GLU A 671 0.29 13.87 -0.09
CA GLU A 671 0.89 13.20 1.06
C GLU A 671 -0.18 12.42 1.83
N CYS A 672 0.18 11.26 2.37
CA CYS A 672 -0.66 10.55 3.33
C CYS A 672 -0.85 11.41 4.59
N VAL A 673 -2.09 11.48 5.12
CA VAL A 673 -2.38 12.26 6.33
C VAL A 673 -1.82 11.60 7.59
N TYR A 674 -1.82 10.27 7.63
CA TYR A 674 -1.37 9.48 8.78
C TYR A 674 0.06 8.99 8.59
N GLU A 675 0.83 8.89 9.68
CA GLU A 675 2.17 8.26 9.65
C GLU A 675 2.01 6.78 9.24
N GLY A 676 2.49 6.44 8.04
CA GLY A 676 2.31 5.10 7.46
C GLY A 676 2.30 5.09 5.92
N ASP A 677 2.15 3.90 5.33
CA ASP A 677 1.95 3.72 3.89
C ASP A 677 0.49 4.00 3.50
N PHE A 678 0.26 4.46 2.26
CA PHE A 678 -1.05 4.82 1.72
C PHE A 678 -2.09 3.69 1.80
N LYS A 679 -1.63 2.43 1.85
CA LYS A 679 -2.46 1.21 1.99
C LYS A 679 -3.33 1.15 3.26
N SER A 680 -3.04 1.97 4.26
CA SER A 680 -3.79 2.03 5.52
C SER A 680 -4.45 3.38 5.76
N SER A 681 -4.39 4.26 4.75
CA SER A 681 -4.80 5.64 4.89
C SER A 681 -6.28 5.86 4.68
N GLY A 682 -7.10 4.88 4.27
CA GLY A 682 -8.50 5.13 3.93
C GLY A 682 -8.72 6.06 2.73
N GLY A 683 -7.65 6.35 1.98
CA GLY A 683 -7.61 7.39 0.95
C GLY A 683 -7.48 8.81 1.52
N HIS A 684 -7.16 8.97 2.80
CA HIS A 684 -6.96 10.27 3.44
C HIS A 684 -5.61 10.87 3.03
N ILE A 685 -5.68 11.91 2.19
CA ILE A 685 -4.53 12.63 1.64
C ILE A 685 -4.59 14.10 2.04
N LYS A 686 -3.43 14.76 2.02
CA LYS A 686 -3.35 16.22 2.08
C LYS A 686 -2.63 16.75 0.84
N MET A 687 -3.10 17.90 0.37
CA MET A 687 -2.57 18.63 -0.78
C MET A 687 -2.30 20.07 -0.35
N THR A 688 -1.24 20.70 -0.87
CA THR A 688 -1.03 22.13 -0.61
C THR A 688 -2.21 22.93 -1.18
N LYS A 689 -2.57 24.04 -0.53
CA LYS A 689 -3.65 24.90 -1.04
C LYS A 689 -3.41 25.37 -2.47
N GLU A 690 -2.16 25.71 -2.78
CA GLU A 690 -1.76 26.15 -4.11
C GLU A 690 -2.08 25.09 -5.17
N GLU A 691 -1.65 23.84 -4.94
CA GLU A 691 -1.91 22.73 -5.86
C GLU A 691 -3.41 22.46 -5.96
N PHE A 692 -4.12 22.41 -4.82
CA PHE A 692 -5.56 22.17 -4.76
C PHE A 692 -6.36 23.18 -5.58
N TYR A 693 -6.19 24.48 -5.30
CA TYR A 693 -6.93 25.52 -6.00
C TYR A 693 -6.52 25.63 -7.46
N SER A 694 -5.26 25.32 -7.78
CA SER A 694 -4.86 25.28 -9.17
C SER A 694 -5.67 24.23 -9.93
N ARG A 695 -5.99 23.07 -9.34
CA ARG A 695 -6.64 21.92 -10.00
C ARG A 695 -8.16 21.84 -9.86
N LEU A 696 -8.76 22.64 -8.99
CA LEU A 696 -10.19 22.60 -8.71
C LEU A 696 -11.02 22.96 -9.96
N THR A 697 -11.83 22.01 -10.43
CA THR A 697 -12.73 22.21 -11.58
C THR A 697 -14.20 22.40 -11.16
N GLY A 698 -14.56 21.95 -9.96
CA GLY A 698 -15.89 22.22 -9.41
C GLY A 698 -16.09 21.64 -8.01
N TYR A 699 -17.16 22.04 -7.35
CA TYR A 699 -17.54 21.55 -6.03
C TYR A 699 -19.06 21.53 -5.83
N HIS A 700 -19.51 20.71 -4.89
CA HIS A 700 -20.91 20.60 -4.48
C HIS A 700 -21.09 21.24 -3.12
N MET A 701 -21.67 22.44 -3.10
CA MET A 701 -21.88 23.19 -1.87
C MET A 701 -23.19 22.75 -1.20
N PRO A 702 -23.14 22.20 0.03
CA PRO A 702 -24.33 21.87 0.80
C PRO A 702 -25.24 23.08 1.00
N ARG A 703 -26.54 22.85 0.92
CA ARG A 703 -27.63 23.78 1.23
C ARG A 703 -28.53 23.10 2.25
N PRO A 704 -28.49 23.53 3.53
CA PRO A 704 -29.43 23.04 4.51
C PRO A 704 -30.84 23.22 3.97
N SER A 705 -31.63 22.15 3.91
CA SER A 705 -33.00 22.28 3.43
C SER A 705 -33.76 23.17 4.43
N ARG A 706 -34.54 24.15 3.95
CA ARG A 706 -35.35 25.04 4.80
C ARG A 706 -36.39 24.29 5.66
N ARG A 707 -36.52 22.97 5.47
CA ARG A 707 -37.35 22.07 6.25
C ARG A 707 -36.44 21.26 7.18
N THR A 708 -36.43 21.64 8.45
CA THR A 708 -35.76 20.99 9.60
C THR A 708 -34.30 21.39 9.85
N SER A 709 -34.14 22.40 10.71
CA SER A 709 -32.93 22.60 11.51
C SER A 709 -32.85 21.50 12.58
N PHE A 710 -32.11 20.43 12.32
CA PHE A 710 -31.64 19.52 13.37
C PHE A 710 -30.12 19.51 13.34
N SER A 711 -29.50 20.06 14.38
CA SER A 711 -28.10 19.78 14.66
C SER A 711 -27.96 18.29 14.99
N PRO A 712 -27.01 17.56 14.42
CA PRO A 712 -26.78 16.17 14.80
C PRO A 712 -26.41 16.07 16.30
N ALA A 713 -27.12 15.22 17.04
CA ALA A 713 -26.91 15.03 18.48
C ALA A 713 -25.48 14.58 18.85
N TRP A 714 -24.73 13.99 17.91
CA TRP A 714 -23.34 13.60 18.13
C TRP A 714 -22.38 14.79 18.26
N PHE A 715 -22.75 15.97 17.74
CA PHE A 715 -21.92 17.18 17.87
C PHE A 715 -22.01 17.80 19.28
N GLN A 716 -23.14 17.65 19.97
CA GLN A 716 -23.26 18.12 21.37
C GLN A 716 -22.46 17.26 22.36
N SER A 717 -22.18 16.00 22.02
CA SER A 717 -21.34 15.10 22.82
C SER A 717 -19.85 15.52 22.80
N LEU A 718 -19.38 16.12 21.71
CA LEU A 718 -17.98 16.55 21.53
C LEU A 718 -17.64 17.90 22.19
N ILE A 719 -18.63 18.73 22.48
CA ILE A 719 -18.43 20.07 23.08
C ILE A 719 -18.58 20.02 24.62
N GLY A 720 -19.02 18.89 25.19
CA GLY A 720 -19.29 18.73 26.61
C GLY A 720 -18.08 18.72 27.55
N HIS A 721 -16.84 18.73 27.06
CA HIS A 721 -15.62 18.74 27.88
C HIS A 721 -14.60 19.77 27.38
N HIS A 722 -14.81 21.05 27.68
CA HIS A 722 -13.83 21.97 28.27
C HIS A 722 -14.33 23.43 28.25
N MET A 723 -13.95 24.16 29.30
CA MET A 723 -14.10 25.61 29.55
C MET A 723 -15.43 26.07 30.17
N SER A 724 -15.52 25.91 31.50
CA SER A 724 -16.17 26.91 32.34
C SER A 724 -15.39 28.22 32.25
N LEU A 725 -15.96 29.23 31.58
CA LEU A 725 -15.52 30.61 31.72
C LEU A 725 -16.35 31.30 32.82
N PRO A 726 -15.76 32.19 33.65
CA PRO A 726 -16.46 32.83 34.75
C PRO A 726 -17.56 33.78 34.26
N SER A 727 -18.65 33.84 35.02
CA SER A 727 -19.78 34.73 34.79
C SER A 727 -19.38 36.21 34.73
N ARG A 728 -19.95 36.93 33.76
CA ARG A 728 -19.87 38.39 33.63
C ARG A 728 -20.51 39.05 34.85
N ARG A 729 -19.75 39.93 35.51
CA ARG A 729 -20.27 40.96 36.41
C ARG A 729 -21.21 41.90 35.63
N THR A 730 -22.36 42.13 36.23
CA THR A 730 -23.30 43.23 35.97
C THR A 730 -22.59 44.58 36.08
N ILE A 731 -22.82 45.45 35.10
CA ILE A 731 -22.67 46.90 35.24
C ILE A 731 -24.09 47.45 35.14
N GLU A 732 -24.64 47.83 36.29
CA GLU A 732 -25.78 48.75 36.39
C GLU A 732 -25.30 50.15 36.00
N ASN A 733 -26.13 50.90 35.30
CA ASN A 733 -26.04 52.36 35.20
C ASN A 733 -27.43 52.91 34.92
N GLY A 734 -27.91 53.80 35.80
CA GLY A 734 -29.00 54.73 35.52
C GLY A 734 -30.40 54.20 35.76
#